data_AF-A0A9E3W1V8-F1
#
_entry.id   AF-A0A9E3W1V8-F1
#
_cell.length_a   1.000
_cell.length_b   1.000
_cell.length_c   1.000
_cell.angle_alpha   90.00
_cell.angle_beta   90.00
_cell.angle_gamma   90.00
#
_symmetry.space_group_name_H-M   'P 1'
#
loop_
_entity.id
_entity.type
_entity.pdbx_description
1 polymer ?
#
loop_
_entity_poly.entity_id
_entity_poly.type
_entity_poly.pdbx_seq_one_letter_code
_entity_poly.pdbx_strand_id
1 'polypeptide(L)'
;IGLTGVLAMLLVILLKGRDANTDSLRETRVSDFKKTGIREPVNWQEEEVSRRLEELHQELLEVKQQKEISRRLAELHDLLEKVQPDIQVLDTKRQAWTNKLSNIPELTVHNIESYSGLYWFLKNLQKWQKHNNELQANRLSYEEESKIYSETLARINSILAGVDLASASDSASAKAILKKMNEDENRRSALIREIKNLEDRKLDFEALNAKDREEIDSIYSSLSLESGAKEELRELLSKKETYDLFKNEFEQARRRLTEKENQLQEHPLYENIKEEVSTLQIEEAEERKESFARLSNEAEDLYTEIARIEAHISKEKSGRELEEALTEKELALDNLEQNYLNTLSSITGDVIVTGLKKKTQEHSSSKVFNRANELFNKITRGHYELILDDDEGGSFRAKDTVLNQGQPLDHLSSGTRIQLLIAVRLAFIESQESGIKLPILADEVLANSDDLRAKQIIEALIEISKEGRQIFYFTAQTDELKKWQEHLAGYPEIDGKIIVLKGQANEQLDYNLGELSEMPSLQFASVPSPGTYSNEAYHKLLNPPRYSLLEHTPGQLYLSYLIEDNELLYACLQRGIEYYGQLKSFVNHQGEIEGLDDAALEVIDRKVELLESYQELYQKGRPKPIDREILRDSGSVSDTFIDTVDAKLKELDHNPERLIDALRAGEVSRFNKSKIEELQEYLFEHNYLDENERLSSEELTIQTH
;
A
#
# COMPACT_ATOMS: atom_id res chain seq x y z
N ILE A 1 -84.92 -6.66 42.29
CA ILE A 1 -84.09 -5.70 43.06
C ILE A 1 -82.73 -6.36 43.22
N GLY A 2 -81.66 -5.80 42.63
CA GLY A 2 -80.31 -6.37 42.78
C GLY A 2 -79.80 -6.25 44.21
N LEU A 3 -78.77 -7.01 44.58
CA LEU A 3 -78.16 -6.99 45.93
C LEU A 3 -77.75 -5.55 46.37
N THR A 4 -77.42 -4.68 45.40
CA THR A 4 -77.17 -3.24 45.61
C THR A 4 -78.40 -2.47 46.10
N GLY A 5 -79.59 -2.79 45.59
CA GLY A 5 -80.85 -2.21 46.07
C GLY A 5 -81.24 -2.74 47.45
N VAL A 6 -80.82 -3.94 47.79
CA VAL A 6 -81.02 -4.56 49.12
C VAL A 6 -80.10 -3.92 50.17
N LEU A 7 -78.82 -3.73 49.84
CA LEU A 7 -77.85 -2.97 50.64
C LEU A 7 -78.34 -1.54 50.91
N ALA A 8 -78.88 -0.86 49.89
CA ALA A 8 -79.44 0.49 50.04
C ALA A 8 -80.66 0.54 50.99
N MET A 9 -81.49 -0.50 51.02
CA MET A 9 -82.62 -0.57 51.96
C MET A 9 -82.15 -0.72 53.41
N LEU A 10 -81.15 -1.57 53.68
CA LEU A 10 -80.58 -1.73 55.03
C LEU A 10 -79.87 -0.45 55.50
N LEU A 11 -79.18 0.24 54.61
CA LEU A 11 -78.48 1.50 54.92
C LEU A 11 -79.46 2.62 55.31
N VAL A 12 -80.63 2.67 54.68
CA VAL A 12 -81.70 3.63 55.03
C VAL A 12 -82.35 3.31 56.38
N ILE A 13 -82.44 2.03 56.76
CA ILE A 13 -82.93 1.60 58.09
C ILE A 13 -81.95 2.03 59.19
N LEU A 14 -80.64 1.93 58.92
CA LEU A 14 -79.55 2.34 59.81
C LEU A 14 -79.52 3.86 60.05
N LEU A 15 -79.58 4.66 58.98
CA LEU A 15 -79.42 6.11 59.07
C LEU A 15 -80.57 6.85 59.77
N LYS A 16 -81.75 6.22 59.95
CA LYS A 16 -82.95 6.86 60.50
C LYS A 16 -83.32 6.45 61.92
N GLY A 17 -82.48 5.69 62.62
CA GLY A 17 -82.73 5.18 63.97
C GLY A 17 -82.77 6.20 65.13
N ARG A 18 -82.79 7.52 64.88
CA ARG A 18 -82.66 8.56 65.92
C ARG A 18 -83.87 9.46 66.20
N ASP A 19 -84.95 9.39 65.42
CA ASP A 19 -86.12 10.28 65.62
C ASP A 19 -87.41 9.52 65.93
N ALA A 20 -88.12 9.95 66.98
CA ALA A 20 -89.30 9.30 67.56
C ALA A 20 -90.59 9.28 66.69
N ASN A 21 -90.53 9.69 65.42
CA ASN A 21 -91.67 9.69 64.49
C ASN A 21 -91.51 8.67 63.35
N THR A 22 -90.71 7.60 63.54
CA THR A 22 -90.19 6.73 62.46
C THR A 22 -90.61 5.25 62.48
N ASP A 23 -91.44 4.80 63.43
CA ASP A 23 -91.81 3.37 63.53
C ASP A 23 -92.57 2.84 62.30
N SER A 24 -93.47 3.63 61.69
CA SER A 24 -94.23 3.20 60.49
C SER A 24 -93.35 3.04 59.24
N LEU A 25 -92.31 3.87 59.10
CA LEU A 25 -91.36 3.81 57.99
C LEU A 25 -90.38 2.64 58.15
N ARG A 26 -89.97 2.33 59.38
CA ARG A 26 -89.11 1.18 59.68
C ARG A 26 -89.82 -0.13 59.37
N GLU A 27 -91.08 -0.29 59.80
CA GLU A 27 -91.89 -1.47 59.48
C GLU A 27 -92.07 -1.67 57.96
N THR A 28 -92.29 -0.57 57.23
CA THR A 28 -92.41 -0.61 55.76
C THR A 28 -91.12 -1.12 55.11
N ARG A 29 -89.95 -0.64 55.56
CA ARG A 29 -88.65 -1.04 54.98
C ARG A 29 -88.23 -2.46 55.38
N VAL A 30 -88.58 -2.88 56.60
CA VAL A 30 -88.44 -4.29 57.01
C VAL A 30 -89.30 -5.19 56.12
N SER A 31 -90.55 -4.82 55.86
CA SER A 31 -91.45 -5.55 54.95
C SER A 31 -90.90 -5.63 53.52
N ASP A 32 -90.35 -4.54 53.01
CA ASP A 32 -89.76 -4.51 51.66
C ASP A 32 -88.47 -5.35 51.57
N PHE A 33 -87.64 -5.39 52.61
CA PHE A 33 -86.49 -6.29 52.67
C PHE A 33 -86.93 -7.77 52.69
N LYS A 34 -87.97 -8.12 53.46
CA LYS A 34 -88.50 -9.50 53.51
C LYS A 34 -88.99 -10.00 52.16
N LYS A 35 -89.57 -9.11 51.34
CA LYS A 35 -89.98 -9.44 49.96
C LYS A 35 -88.81 -9.80 49.03
N THR A 36 -87.56 -9.48 49.40
CA THR A 36 -86.38 -9.82 48.59
C THR A 36 -85.99 -11.29 48.69
N GLY A 37 -86.49 -12.04 49.70
CA GLY A 37 -86.17 -13.45 49.92
C GLY A 37 -84.76 -13.73 50.44
N ILE A 38 -84.00 -12.68 50.77
CA ILE A 38 -82.64 -12.77 51.31
C ILE A 38 -82.71 -12.99 52.82
N ARG A 39 -81.77 -13.79 53.36
CA ARG A 39 -81.71 -14.14 54.79
C ARG A 39 -81.72 -12.88 55.67
N GLU A 40 -82.73 -12.81 56.55
CA GLU A 40 -82.93 -11.71 57.50
C GLU A 40 -81.80 -11.64 58.54
N PRO A 41 -81.50 -10.43 59.08
CA PRO A 41 -80.67 -10.30 60.27
C PRO A 41 -81.36 -10.95 61.48
N VAL A 42 -80.58 -11.39 62.47
CA VAL A 42 -81.08 -12.14 63.64
C VAL A 42 -82.10 -11.32 64.43
N ASN A 43 -81.91 -10.01 64.48
CA ASN A 43 -82.91 -9.04 64.91
C ASN A 43 -82.75 -7.75 64.10
N TRP A 44 -83.75 -6.87 64.17
CA TRP A 44 -83.75 -5.61 63.41
C TRP A 44 -83.09 -4.45 64.16
N GLN A 45 -82.22 -4.72 65.13
CA GLN A 45 -81.43 -3.69 65.82
C GLN A 45 -80.25 -3.22 64.97
N GLU A 46 -79.77 -2.00 65.24
CA GLU A 46 -78.78 -1.31 64.41
C GLU A 46 -77.48 -2.10 64.20
N GLU A 47 -76.98 -2.76 65.25
CA GLU A 47 -75.75 -3.56 65.20
C GLU A 47 -75.88 -4.79 64.30
N GLU A 48 -76.99 -5.53 64.41
CA GLU A 48 -77.23 -6.75 63.64
C GLU A 48 -77.59 -6.45 62.17
N VAL A 49 -78.26 -5.33 61.91
CA VAL A 49 -78.50 -4.82 60.55
C VAL A 49 -77.18 -4.40 59.90
N SER A 50 -76.28 -3.75 60.65
CA SER A 50 -74.94 -3.37 60.18
C SER A 50 -74.11 -4.60 59.83
N ARG A 51 -74.09 -5.61 60.72
CA ARG A 51 -73.36 -6.86 60.48
C ARG A 51 -73.86 -7.57 59.21
N ARG A 52 -75.18 -7.65 59.02
CA ARG A 52 -75.74 -8.30 57.82
C ARG A 52 -75.45 -7.51 56.53
N LEU A 53 -75.38 -6.18 56.62
CA LEU A 53 -75.00 -5.32 55.49
C LEU A 53 -73.55 -5.60 55.08
N GLU A 54 -72.65 -5.73 56.05
CA GLU A 54 -71.23 -6.08 55.80
C GLU A 54 -71.09 -7.47 55.18
N GLU A 55 -71.80 -8.48 55.70
CA GLU A 55 -71.82 -9.83 55.12
C GLU A 55 -72.31 -9.83 53.66
N LEU A 56 -73.40 -9.12 53.36
CA LEU A 56 -73.92 -9.00 52.00
C LEU A 56 -72.98 -8.22 51.08
N HIS A 57 -72.21 -7.28 51.62
CA HIS A 57 -71.18 -6.57 50.86
C HIS A 57 -70.02 -7.50 50.48
N GLN A 58 -69.56 -8.35 51.41
CA GLN A 58 -68.54 -9.36 51.15
C GLN A 58 -69.02 -10.41 50.13
N GLU A 59 -70.24 -10.93 50.29
CA GLU A 59 -70.85 -11.87 49.32
C GLU A 59 -70.92 -11.25 47.90
N LEU A 60 -71.23 -9.95 47.78
CA LEU A 60 -71.25 -9.24 46.49
C LEU A 60 -69.85 -9.12 45.87
N LEU A 61 -68.83 -8.82 46.69
CA LEU A 61 -67.45 -8.70 46.24
C LEU A 61 -66.92 -10.03 45.71
N GLU A 62 -67.16 -11.13 46.42
CA GLU A 62 -66.76 -12.48 45.99
C GLU A 62 -67.41 -12.88 44.66
N VAL A 63 -68.72 -12.66 44.51
CA VAL A 63 -69.43 -12.99 43.26
C VAL A 63 -68.94 -12.14 42.09
N LYS A 64 -68.62 -10.85 42.32
CA LYS A 64 -68.04 -9.99 41.29
C LYS A 64 -66.64 -10.46 40.87
N GLN A 65 -65.80 -10.84 41.83
CA GLN A 65 -64.47 -11.37 41.54
C GLN A 65 -64.54 -12.67 40.75
N GLN A 66 -65.39 -13.63 41.15
CA GLN A 66 -65.59 -14.87 40.42
C GLN A 66 -66.07 -14.65 38.99
N LYS A 67 -66.98 -13.69 38.78
CA LYS A 67 -67.47 -13.33 37.44
C LYS A 67 -66.36 -12.73 36.56
N GLU A 68 -65.50 -11.90 37.13
CA GLU A 68 -64.38 -11.31 36.38
C GLU A 68 -63.30 -12.34 36.04
N ILE A 69 -63.01 -13.27 36.97
CA ILE A 69 -62.08 -14.38 36.74
C ILE A 69 -62.59 -15.29 35.62
N SER A 70 -63.87 -15.68 35.67
CA SER A 70 -64.48 -16.52 34.64
C SER A 70 -64.54 -15.83 33.27
N ARG A 71 -64.78 -14.52 33.22
CA ARG A 71 -64.67 -13.72 32.00
C ARG A 71 -63.26 -13.76 31.41
N ARG A 72 -62.23 -13.49 32.22
CA ARG A 72 -60.82 -13.52 31.78
C ARG A 72 -60.38 -14.90 31.33
N LEU A 73 -60.81 -15.96 32.01
CA LEU A 73 -60.51 -17.34 31.60
C LEU A 73 -61.12 -17.67 30.23
N ALA A 74 -62.35 -17.22 29.96
CA ALA A 74 -62.98 -17.40 28.66
C ALA A 74 -62.23 -16.62 27.55
N GLU A 75 -61.81 -15.38 27.82
CA GLU A 75 -61.03 -14.56 26.89
C GLU A 75 -59.65 -15.19 26.59
N LEU A 76 -58.96 -15.70 27.62
CA LEU A 76 -57.68 -16.39 27.44
C LEU A 76 -57.84 -17.70 26.68
N HIS A 77 -58.92 -18.45 26.92
CA HIS A 77 -59.19 -19.69 26.20
C HIS A 77 -59.45 -19.43 24.70
N ASP A 78 -60.24 -18.40 24.37
CA ASP A 78 -60.49 -17.99 22.98
C ASP A 78 -59.21 -17.50 22.27
N LEU A 79 -58.33 -16.78 22.98
CA LEU A 79 -57.02 -16.41 22.46
C LEU A 79 -56.12 -17.63 22.21
N LEU A 80 -56.11 -18.60 23.12
CA LEU A 80 -55.33 -19.82 22.98
C LEU A 80 -55.84 -20.64 21.78
N GLU A 81 -57.17 -20.76 21.63
CA GLU A 81 -57.79 -21.46 20.51
C GLU A 81 -57.50 -20.79 19.16
N LYS A 82 -57.38 -19.46 19.13
CA LYS A 82 -56.97 -18.70 17.94
C LYS A 82 -55.50 -18.88 17.57
N VAL A 83 -54.60 -19.01 18.55
CA VAL A 83 -53.15 -19.13 18.33
C VAL A 83 -52.70 -20.57 18.11
N GLN A 84 -53.47 -21.56 18.58
CA GLN A 84 -53.15 -22.99 18.46
C GLN A 84 -52.88 -23.45 17.01
N PRO A 85 -53.62 -23.02 15.97
CA PRO A 85 -53.35 -23.39 14.59
C PRO A 85 -51.98 -22.87 14.11
N ASP A 86 -51.61 -21.64 14.49
CA ASP A 86 -50.33 -21.04 14.10
C ASP A 86 -49.15 -21.77 14.74
N ILE A 87 -49.29 -22.18 16.00
CA ILE A 87 -48.31 -23.04 16.68
C ILE A 87 -48.15 -24.36 15.95
N GLN A 88 -49.25 -25.01 15.54
CA GLN A 88 -49.18 -26.26 14.78
C GLN A 88 -48.50 -26.08 13.41
N VAL A 89 -48.75 -24.97 12.72
CA VAL A 89 -48.06 -24.64 11.46
C VAL A 89 -46.56 -24.44 11.69
N LEU A 90 -46.18 -23.74 12.76
CA LEU A 90 -44.78 -23.53 13.12
C LEU A 90 -44.08 -24.83 13.48
N ASP A 91 -44.73 -25.71 14.25
CA ASP A 91 -44.16 -27.02 14.60
C ASP A 91 -44.01 -27.92 13.37
N THR A 92 -44.97 -27.88 12.44
CA THR A 92 -44.86 -28.62 11.17
C THR A 92 -43.68 -28.11 10.34
N LYS A 93 -43.49 -26.78 10.26
CA LYS A 93 -42.31 -26.17 9.61
C LYS A 93 -41.02 -26.56 10.30
N ARG A 94 -40.99 -26.52 11.64
CA ARG A 94 -39.83 -26.92 12.44
C ARG A 94 -39.44 -28.36 12.14
N GLN A 95 -40.38 -29.30 12.19
CA GLN A 95 -40.12 -30.71 11.86
C GLN A 95 -39.60 -30.90 10.43
N ALA A 96 -40.14 -30.16 9.45
CA ALA A 96 -39.64 -30.21 8.07
C ALA A 96 -38.18 -29.74 7.96
N TRP A 97 -37.80 -28.68 8.69
CA TRP A 97 -36.42 -28.21 8.76
C TRP A 97 -35.51 -29.18 9.50
N THR A 98 -35.96 -29.74 10.62
CA THR A 98 -35.24 -30.76 11.38
C THR A 98 -34.90 -31.96 10.48
N ASN A 99 -35.87 -32.47 9.71
CA ASN A 99 -35.64 -33.57 8.77
C ASN A 99 -34.62 -33.22 7.67
N LYS A 100 -34.66 -31.98 7.14
CA LYS A 100 -33.67 -31.53 6.14
C LYS A 100 -32.26 -31.42 6.72
N LEU A 101 -32.14 -30.88 7.92
CA LEU A 101 -30.85 -30.64 8.58
C LEU A 101 -30.21 -31.93 9.12
N SER A 102 -31.01 -32.93 9.48
CA SER A 102 -30.54 -34.24 9.96
C SER A 102 -29.78 -35.05 8.91
N ASN A 103 -29.90 -34.72 7.62
CA ASN A 103 -29.19 -35.38 6.53
C ASN A 103 -27.76 -34.86 6.34
N ILE A 104 -27.35 -33.82 7.09
CA ILE A 104 -26.00 -33.26 7.03
C ILE A 104 -25.12 -34.02 8.03
N PRO A 105 -24.02 -34.66 7.59
CA PRO A 105 -23.07 -35.33 8.49
C PRO A 105 -22.54 -34.35 9.55
N GLU A 106 -22.37 -34.81 10.80
CA GLU A 106 -21.88 -34.05 11.98
C GLU A 106 -22.86 -33.04 12.62
N LEU A 107 -24.03 -32.77 12.04
CA LEU A 107 -25.08 -31.95 12.65
C LEU A 107 -25.96 -32.80 13.59
N THR A 108 -25.45 -33.15 14.77
CA THR A 108 -26.25 -33.83 15.79
C THR A 108 -27.28 -32.87 16.37
N VAL A 109 -28.54 -33.00 15.93
CA VAL A 109 -29.69 -32.10 16.26
C VAL A 109 -30.10 -32.14 17.75
N HIS A 110 -29.31 -32.77 18.62
CA HIS A 110 -29.62 -32.87 20.06
C HIS A 110 -29.34 -31.58 20.83
N ASN A 111 -28.71 -30.57 20.22
CA ASN A 111 -28.54 -29.27 20.85
C ASN A 111 -28.71 -28.12 19.83
N ILE A 112 -29.93 -27.60 19.73
CA ILE A 112 -30.33 -26.52 18.79
C ILE A 112 -29.64 -25.18 19.14
N GLU A 113 -28.98 -25.09 20.30
CA GLU A 113 -28.26 -23.90 20.76
C GLU A 113 -26.87 -23.73 20.11
N SER A 114 -26.35 -24.74 19.40
CA SER A 114 -25.04 -24.67 18.73
C SER A 114 -25.16 -24.23 17.26
N TYR A 115 -25.54 -22.98 17.02
CA TYR A 115 -25.56 -22.37 15.67
C TYR A 115 -24.16 -22.29 15.02
N SER A 116 -23.08 -22.50 15.78
CA SER A 116 -21.71 -22.50 15.27
C SER A 116 -21.44 -23.64 14.30
N GLY A 117 -21.98 -24.85 14.53
CA GLY A 117 -21.78 -26.00 13.65
C GLY A 117 -22.32 -25.78 12.24
N LEU A 118 -23.54 -25.24 12.12
CA LEU A 118 -24.16 -24.90 10.84
C LEU A 118 -23.39 -23.78 10.13
N TYR A 119 -22.96 -22.75 10.86
CA TYR A 119 -22.13 -21.68 10.31
C TYR A 119 -20.82 -22.20 9.74
N TRP A 120 -20.09 -23.04 10.49
CA TRP A 120 -18.83 -23.61 10.03
C TRP A 120 -19.01 -24.55 8.85
N PHE A 121 -20.08 -25.35 8.83
CA PHE A 121 -20.43 -26.19 7.69
C PHE A 121 -20.69 -25.33 6.44
N LEU A 122 -21.50 -24.28 6.53
CA LEU A 122 -21.78 -23.38 5.41
C LEU A 122 -20.52 -22.65 4.93
N LYS A 123 -19.68 -22.18 5.85
CA LYS A 123 -18.40 -21.54 5.52
C LYS A 123 -17.45 -22.51 4.81
N ASN A 124 -17.36 -23.75 5.30
CA ASN A 124 -16.53 -24.78 4.68
C ASN A 124 -17.09 -25.22 3.32
N LEU A 125 -18.41 -25.29 3.17
CA LEU A 125 -19.06 -25.56 1.90
C LEU A 125 -18.79 -24.44 0.88
N GLN A 126 -18.89 -23.17 1.29
CA GLN A 126 -18.54 -22.03 0.44
C GLN A 126 -17.07 -22.07 0.01
N LYS A 127 -16.16 -22.36 0.94
CA LYS A 127 -14.73 -22.54 0.63
C LYS A 127 -14.51 -23.68 -0.35
N TRP A 128 -15.15 -24.82 -0.12
CA TRP A 128 -15.06 -25.97 -1.02
C TRP A 128 -15.62 -25.65 -2.41
N GLN A 129 -16.77 -24.98 -2.51
CA GLN A 129 -17.35 -24.56 -3.78
C GLN A 129 -16.43 -23.61 -4.55
N LYS A 130 -15.83 -22.63 -3.84
CA LYS A 130 -14.85 -21.71 -4.44
C LYS A 130 -13.67 -22.48 -5.01
N HIS A 131 -13.04 -23.34 -4.22
CA HIS A 131 -11.88 -24.11 -4.66
C HIS A 131 -12.21 -25.16 -5.73
N ASN A 132 -13.40 -25.75 -5.70
CA ASN A 132 -13.85 -26.66 -6.74
C ASN A 132 -14.07 -25.94 -8.08
N ASN A 133 -14.62 -24.72 -8.05
CA ASN A 133 -14.77 -23.89 -9.24
C ASN A 133 -13.40 -23.47 -9.81
N GLU A 134 -12.46 -23.07 -8.94
CA GLU A 134 -11.08 -22.77 -9.33
C GLU A 134 -10.40 -23.99 -9.97
N LEU A 135 -10.55 -25.18 -9.38
CA LEU A 135 -10.01 -26.42 -9.91
C LEU A 135 -10.61 -26.75 -11.29
N GLN A 136 -11.92 -26.58 -11.47
CA GLN A 136 -12.58 -26.81 -12.76
C GLN A 136 -12.10 -25.83 -13.83
N ALA A 137 -11.98 -24.54 -13.50
CA ALA A 137 -11.45 -23.54 -14.41
C ALA A 137 -10.01 -23.86 -14.82
N ASN A 138 -9.14 -24.17 -13.86
CA ASN A 138 -7.75 -24.54 -14.12
C ASN A 138 -7.64 -25.81 -14.97
N ARG A 139 -8.53 -26.79 -14.77
CA ARG A 139 -8.56 -28.02 -15.57
C ARG A 139 -8.92 -27.75 -17.02
N LEU A 140 -9.92 -26.88 -17.27
CA LEU A 140 -10.29 -26.47 -18.63
C LEU A 140 -9.14 -25.72 -19.32
N SER A 141 -8.49 -24.78 -18.61
CA SER A 141 -7.32 -24.07 -19.14
C SER A 141 -6.17 -25.04 -19.46
N TYR A 142 -5.89 -26.00 -18.57
CA TYR A 142 -4.88 -27.02 -18.84
C TYR A 142 -5.22 -27.89 -20.05
N GLU A 143 -6.47 -28.30 -20.22
CA GLU A 143 -6.92 -29.09 -21.38
C GLU A 143 -6.79 -28.29 -22.68
N GLU A 144 -7.12 -27.00 -22.66
CA GLU A 144 -6.96 -26.10 -23.81
C GLU A 144 -5.49 -25.88 -24.18
N GLU A 145 -4.63 -25.56 -23.19
CA GLU A 145 -3.20 -25.40 -23.40
C GLU A 145 -2.52 -26.70 -23.86
N SER A 146 -2.91 -27.84 -23.28
CA SER A 146 -2.40 -29.16 -23.68
C SER A 146 -2.76 -29.48 -25.12
N LYS A 147 -3.98 -29.13 -25.55
CA LYS A 147 -4.41 -29.24 -26.94
C LYS A 147 -3.56 -28.35 -27.85
N ILE A 148 -3.40 -27.06 -27.53
CA ILE A 148 -2.56 -26.12 -28.29
C ILE A 148 -1.11 -26.63 -28.40
N TYR A 149 -0.57 -27.14 -27.30
CA TYR A 149 0.77 -27.74 -27.26
C TYR A 149 0.87 -28.91 -28.24
N SER A 150 -0.08 -29.85 -28.20
CA SER A 150 -0.07 -31.02 -29.09
C SER A 150 -0.21 -30.65 -30.57
N GLU A 151 -1.07 -29.68 -30.90
CA GLU A 151 -1.27 -29.19 -32.27
C GLU A 151 -0.02 -28.46 -32.78
N THR A 152 0.62 -27.66 -31.92
CA THR A 152 1.85 -26.93 -32.26
C THR A 152 3.01 -27.90 -32.47
N LEU A 153 3.17 -28.91 -31.61
CA LEU A 153 4.19 -29.94 -31.76
C LEU A 153 3.97 -30.77 -33.04
N ALA A 154 2.72 -31.08 -33.37
CA ALA A 154 2.37 -31.75 -34.63
C ALA A 154 2.75 -30.90 -35.86
N ARG A 155 2.50 -29.58 -35.82
CA ARG A 155 2.93 -28.66 -36.89
C ARG A 155 4.45 -28.62 -37.02
N ILE A 156 5.18 -28.50 -35.91
CA ILE A 156 6.66 -28.54 -35.92
C ILE A 156 7.14 -29.85 -36.56
N ASN A 157 6.59 -30.98 -36.14
CA ASN A 157 6.97 -32.30 -36.67
C ASN A 157 6.62 -32.46 -38.16
N SER A 158 5.55 -31.82 -38.65
CA SER A 158 5.23 -31.80 -40.08
C SER A 158 6.28 -31.04 -40.90
N ILE A 159 6.82 -29.94 -40.35
CA ILE A 159 7.90 -29.17 -40.99
C ILE A 159 9.20 -29.98 -40.97
N LEU A 160 9.55 -30.59 -39.83
CA LEU A 160 10.75 -31.43 -39.69
C LEU A 160 10.73 -32.62 -40.64
N ALA A 161 9.57 -33.27 -40.82
CA ALA A 161 9.39 -34.34 -41.78
C ALA A 161 9.62 -33.89 -43.23
N GLY A 162 9.27 -32.64 -43.58
CA GLY A 162 9.54 -32.07 -44.90
C GLY A 162 11.03 -31.86 -45.21
N VAL A 163 11.90 -31.91 -44.21
CA VAL A 163 13.36 -31.74 -44.32
C VAL A 163 14.10 -33.05 -43.93
N ASP A 164 13.40 -34.19 -43.92
CA ASP A 164 13.96 -35.51 -43.55
C ASP A 164 14.64 -35.56 -42.16
N LEU A 165 14.14 -34.78 -41.20
CA LEU A 165 14.64 -34.77 -39.82
C LEU A 165 13.74 -35.59 -38.88
N ALA A 166 14.34 -36.12 -37.82
CA ALA A 166 13.61 -36.86 -36.78
C ALA A 166 12.58 -35.95 -36.08
N SER A 167 11.43 -36.51 -35.74
CA SER A 167 10.38 -35.80 -35.00
C SER A 167 10.81 -35.44 -33.58
N ALA A 168 10.45 -34.26 -33.12
CA ALA A 168 10.59 -33.81 -31.75
C ALA A 168 9.51 -34.45 -30.86
N SER A 169 9.93 -34.93 -29.68
CA SER A 169 9.04 -35.48 -28.66
C SER A 169 8.40 -34.41 -27.78
N ASP A 170 9.06 -33.25 -27.67
CA ASP A 170 8.65 -32.13 -26.82
C ASP A 170 9.26 -30.80 -27.30
N SER A 171 8.98 -29.71 -26.58
CA SER A 171 9.51 -28.37 -26.90
C SER A 171 11.04 -28.28 -26.77
N ALA A 172 11.63 -29.00 -25.82
CA ALA A 172 13.08 -28.97 -25.60
C ALA A 172 13.84 -29.64 -26.75
N SER A 173 13.38 -30.82 -27.18
CA SER A 173 13.90 -31.54 -28.35
C SER A 173 13.70 -30.74 -29.64
N ALA A 174 12.54 -30.10 -29.82
CA ALA A 174 12.31 -29.21 -30.97
C ALA A 174 13.32 -28.05 -31.02
N LYS A 175 13.59 -27.39 -29.89
CA LYS A 175 14.60 -26.32 -29.80
C LYS A 175 16.01 -26.82 -30.08
N ALA A 176 16.37 -28.01 -29.59
CA ALA A 176 17.67 -28.61 -29.84
C ALA A 176 17.89 -28.91 -31.33
N ILE A 177 16.87 -29.45 -32.02
CA ILE A 177 16.91 -29.68 -33.47
C ILE A 177 17.07 -28.36 -34.22
N LEU A 178 16.29 -27.33 -33.88
CA LEU A 178 16.39 -26.01 -34.51
C LEU A 178 17.79 -25.38 -34.33
N LYS A 179 18.37 -25.49 -33.13
CA LYS A 179 19.72 -25.00 -32.86
C LYS A 179 20.75 -25.67 -33.76
N LYS A 180 20.67 -27.01 -33.87
CA LYS A 180 21.55 -27.78 -34.75
C LYS A 180 21.37 -27.38 -36.23
N MET A 181 20.13 -27.19 -36.69
CA MET A 181 19.87 -26.72 -38.05
C MET A 181 20.52 -25.36 -38.34
N ASN A 182 20.46 -24.42 -37.40
CA ASN A 182 21.13 -23.12 -37.55
C ASN A 182 22.65 -23.26 -37.57
N GLU A 183 23.23 -24.14 -36.75
CA GLU A 183 24.66 -24.44 -36.77
C GLU A 183 25.09 -25.04 -38.12
N ASP A 184 24.31 -25.98 -38.66
CA ASP A 184 24.57 -26.61 -39.95
C ASP A 184 24.43 -25.61 -41.11
N GLU A 185 23.45 -24.71 -41.07
CA GLU A 185 23.25 -23.66 -42.09
C GLU A 185 24.35 -22.59 -42.04
N ASN A 186 24.78 -22.19 -40.85
CA ASN A 186 25.93 -21.30 -40.69
C ASN A 186 27.22 -21.95 -41.24
N ARG A 187 27.40 -23.26 -41.00
CA ARG A 187 28.52 -24.00 -41.56
C ARG A 187 28.44 -24.10 -43.09
N ARG A 188 27.26 -24.39 -43.64
CA ARG A 188 27.02 -24.47 -45.09
C ARG A 188 27.31 -23.14 -45.77
N SER A 189 26.80 -22.02 -45.22
CA SER A 189 27.00 -20.68 -45.77
C SER A 189 28.47 -20.24 -45.71
N ALA A 190 29.20 -20.57 -44.63
CA ALA A 190 30.63 -20.33 -44.53
C ALA A 190 31.42 -21.11 -45.60
N LEU A 191 31.12 -22.40 -45.79
CA LEU A 191 31.75 -23.23 -46.82
C LEU A 191 31.47 -22.72 -48.24
N ILE A 192 30.26 -22.23 -48.53
CA ILE A 192 29.95 -21.64 -49.84
C ILE A 192 30.77 -20.38 -50.10
N ARG A 193 30.94 -19.52 -49.09
CA ARG A 193 31.81 -18.33 -49.22
C ARG A 193 33.27 -18.73 -49.45
N GLU A 194 33.74 -19.77 -48.75
CA GLU A 194 35.10 -20.27 -48.92
C GLU A 194 35.33 -20.87 -50.31
N ILE A 195 34.38 -21.67 -50.82
CA ILE A 195 34.41 -22.21 -52.19
C ILE A 195 34.52 -21.06 -53.20
N LYS A 196 33.68 -20.03 -53.08
CA LYS A 196 33.71 -18.87 -53.97
C LYS A 196 35.06 -18.15 -53.94
N ASN A 197 35.60 -17.91 -52.73
CA ASN A 197 36.92 -17.27 -52.59
C ASN A 197 38.05 -18.12 -53.21
N LEU A 198 37.97 -19.44 -53.11
CA LEU A 198 38.94 -20.35 -53.73
C LEU A 198 38.81 -20.38 -55.25
N GLU A 199 37.58 -20.31 -55.79
CA GLU A 199 37.33 -20.19 -57.23
C GLU A 199 37.87 -18.87 -57.80
N ASP A 200 37.63 -17.75 -57.11
CA ASP A 200 38.15 -16.43 -57.51
C ASP A 200 39.70 -16.44 -57.51
N ARG A 201 40.32 -16.98 -56.46
CA ARG A 201 41.79 -17.14 -56.41
C ARG A 201 42.32 -18.02 -57.52
N LYS A 202 41.62 -19.11 -57.85
CA LYS A 202 42.01 -20.00 -58.93
C LYS A 202 41.99 -19.25 -60.26
N LEU A 203 40.96 -18.45 -60.53
CA LEU A 203 40.87 -17.62 -61.73
C LEU A 203 42.01 -16.59 -61.80
N ASP A 204 42.34 -15.93 -60.69
CA ASP A 204 43.47 -15.00 -60.61
C ASP A 204 44.80 -15.69 -60.93
N PHE A 205 45.03 -16.88 -60.37
CA PHE A 205 46.24 -17.68 -60.66
C PHE A 205 46.28 -18.19 -62.10
N GLU A 206 45.15 -18.57 -62.68
CA GLU A 206 45.08 -18.98 -64.10
C GLU A 206 45.39 -17.80 -65.02
N ALA A 207 44.86 -16.60 -64.72
CA ALA A 207 45.16 -15.38 -65.46
C ALA A 207 46.64 -14.98 -65.35
N LEU A 208 47.22 -15.05 -64.14
CA LEU A 208 48.63 -14.77 -63.92
C LEU A 208 49.53 -15.76 -64.67
N ASN A 209 49.23 -17.06 -64.59
CA ASN A 209 49.99 -18.08 -65.33
C ASN A 209 49.89 -17.92 -66.85
N ALA A 210 48.73 -17.50 -67.37
CA ALA A 210 48.56 -17.21 -68.79
C ALA A 210 49.43 -16.03 -69.21
N LYS A 211 49.41 -14.94 -68.42
CA LYS A 211 50.25 -13.77 -68.65
C LYS A 211 51.74 -14.11 -68.58
N ASP A 212 52.19 -14.85 -67.57
CA ASP A 212 53.58 -15.26 -67.43
C ASP A 212 54.04 -16.15 -68.60
N ARG A 213 53.16 -17.01 -69.12
CA ARG A 213 53.45 -17.81 -70.33
C ARG A 213 53.57 -16.95 -71.57
N GLU A 214 52.65 -16.01 -71.77
CA GLU A 214 52.74 -15.04 -72.88
C GLU A 214 54.01 -14.20 -72.79
N GLU A 215 54.39 -13.74 -71.60
CA GLU A 215 55.64 -13.01 -71.37
C GLU A 215 56.86 -13.88 -71.73
N ILE A 216 56.91 -15.13 -71.25
CA ILE A 216 58.00 -16.07 -71.57
C ILE A 216 58.08 -16.32 -73.08
N ASP A 217 56.96 -16.62 -73.75
CA ASP A 217 56.93 -16.87 -75.20
C ASP A 217 57.32 -15.61 -75.99
N SER A 218 56.93 -14.42 -75.53
CA SER A 218 57.37 -13.15 -76.14
C SER A 218 58.88 -12.94 -76.04
N ILE A 219 59.49 -13.32 -74.90
CA ILE A 219 60.95 -13.24 -74.70
C ILE A 219 61.66 -14.17 -75.69
N TYR A 220 61.24 -15.44 -75.80
CA TYR A 220 61.83 -16.38 -76.77
C TYR A 220 61.63 -15.92 -78.22
N SER A 221 60.43 -15.45 -78.59
CA SER A 221 60.15 -14.92 -79.94
C SER A 221 60.99 -13.69 -80.27
N SER A 222 61.20 -12.77 -79.32
CA SER A 222 62.01 -11.56 -79.53
C SER A 222 63.49 -11.89 -79.80
N LEU A 223 63.97 -13.02 -79.27
CA LEU A 223 65.33 -13.52 -79.44
C LEU A 223 65.46 -14.49 -80.63
N SER A 224 64.38 -14.73 -81.38
CA SER A 224 64.32 -15.71 -82.49
C SER A 224 64.72 -17.13 -82.07
N LEU A 225 64.40 -17.51 -80.83
CA LEU A 225 64.67 -18.83 -80.26
C LEU A 225 63.37 -19.66 -80.24
N GLU A 226 63.49 -20.99 -80.32
CA GLU A 226 62.35 -21.88 -80.06
C GLU A 226 61.95 -21.85 -78.58
N SER A 227 60.63 -21.86 -78.30
CA SER A 227 60.12 -21.82 -76.92
C SER A 227 60.63 -23.04 -76.15
N GLY A 228 61.34 -22.79 -75.04
CA GLY A 228 61.97 -23.84 -74.22
C GLY A 228 63.47 -24.07 -74.46
N ALA A 229 64.12 -23.36 -75.39
CA ALA A 229 65.57 -23.41 -75.65
C ALA A 229 66.40 -22.73 -74.53
N LYS A 230 66.31 -23.25 -73.29
CA LYS A 230 66.94 -22.65 -72.09
C LYS A 230 68.46 -22.55 -72.17
N GLU A 231 69.10 -23.48 -72.86
CA GLU A 231 70.57 -23.55 -72.93
C GLU A 231 71.16 -22.49 -73.87
N GLU A 232 70.49 -22.20 -74.99
CA GLU A 232 70.85 -21.13 -75.91
C GLU A 232 70.59 -19.74 -75.30
N LEU A 233 69.49 -19.60 -74.56
CA LEU A 233 69.20 -18.37 -73.81
C LEU A 233 70.27 -18.09 -72.73
N ARG A 234 70.75 -19.12 -72.02
CA ARG A 234 71.84 -19.00 -71.04
C ARG A 234 73.15 -18.55 -71.70
N GLU A 235 73.44 -19.04 -72.90
CA GLU A 235 74.63 -18.63 -73.64
C GLU A 235 74.54 -17.16 -74.08
N LEU A 236 73.37 -16.70 -74.55
CA LEU A 236 73.14 -15.28 -74.87
C LEU A 236 73.21 -14.38 -73.63
N LEU A 237 72.65 -14.83 -72.50
CA LEU A 237 72.76 -14.12 -71.22
C LEU A 237 74.21 -14.03 -70.72
N SER A 238 75.06 -15.04 -70.96
CA SER A 238 76.49 -14.98 -70.61
C SER A 238 77.26 -13.91 -71.42
N LYS A 239 76.73 -13.50 -72.58
CA LYS A 239 77.28 -12.43 -73.44
C LYS A 239 76.59 -11.08 -73.18
N LYS A 240 75.54 -11.04 -72.36
CA LYS A 240 74.74 -9.84 -72.08
C LYS A 240 75.50 -8.80 -71.26
N GLU A 241 76.26 -9.21 -70.23
CA GLU A 241 77.02 -8.25 -69.41
C GLU A 241 77.99 -7.41 -70.23
N THR A 242 78.72 -8.03 -71.15
CA THR A 242 79.67 -7.34 -72.03
C THR A 242 78.96 -6.51 -73.11
N TYR A 243 77.84 -6.99 -73.66
CA TYR A 243 77.03 -6.22 -74.62
C TYR A 243 76.34 -5.02 -73.97
N ASP A 244 75.73 -5.18 -72.79
CA ASP A 244 75.05 -4.12 -72.05
C ASP A 244 76.05 -3.08 -71.56
N LEU A 245 77.28 -3.47 -71.19
CA LEU A 245 78.34 -2.52 -70.86
C LEU A 245 78.67 -1.63 -72.06
N PHE A 246 78.98 -2.21 -73.22
CA PHE A 246 79.33 -1.44 -74.41
C PHE A 246 78.15 -0.66 -75.00
N LYS A 247 76.94 -1.21 -74.95
CA LYS A 247 75.73 -0.52 -75.40
C LYS A 247 75.37 0.63 -74.45
N ASN A 248 75.50 0.46 -73.13
CA ASN A 248 75.30 1.56 -72.19
C ASN A 248 76.37 2.62 -72.34
N GLU A 249 77.65 2.27 -72.53
CA GLU A 249 78.69 3.27 -72.77
C GLU A 249 78.42 4.06 -74.06
N PHE A 250 78.03 3.38 -75.14
CA PHE A 250 77.71 4.01 -76.41
C PHE A 250 76.43 4.85 -76.35
N GLU A 251 75.33 4.32 -75.80
CA GLU A 251 74.07 5.04 -75.67
C GLU A 251 74.17 6.17 -74.65
N GLN A 252 74.92 6.02 -73.54
CA GLN A 252 75.18 7.13 -72.62
C GLN A 252 76.02 8.21 -73.29
N ALA A 253 77.07 7.86 -74.04
CA ALA A 253 77.86 8.85 -74.76
C ALA A 253 77.04 9.57 -75.83
N ARG A 254 76.24 8.82 -76.59
CA ARG A 254 75.39 9.37 -77.66
C ARG A 254 74.23 10.20 -77.11
N ARG A 255 73.53 9.73 -76.07
CA ARG A 255 72.48 10.50 -75.40
C ARG A 255 73.06 11.73 -74.72
N ARG A 256 74.19 11.63 -74.02
CA ARG A 256 74.85 12.82 -73.45
C ARG A 256 75.21 13.84 -74.51
N LEU A 257 75.66 13.40 -75.69
CA LEU A 257 75.95 14.32 -76.80
C LEU A 257 74.66 14.97 -77.33
N THR A 258 73.68 14.18 -77.74
CA THR A 258 72.43 14.67 -78.36
C THR A 258 71.56 15.45 -77.38
N GLU A 259 71.51 15.04 -76.11
CA GLU A 259 70.79 15.74 -75.05
C GLU A 259 71.48 17.06 -74.71
N LYS A 260 72.82 17.12 -74.69
CA LYS A 260 73.53 18.39 -74.48
C LYS A 260 73.44 19.32 -75.69
N GLU A 261 73.44 18.78 -76.91
CA GLU A 261 73.21 19.55 -78.13
C GLU A 261 71.77 20.11 -78.21
N ASN A 262 70.76 19.30 -77.90
CA ASN A 262 69.36 19.72 -77.89
C ASN A 262 69.04 20.66 -76.73
N GLN A 263 69.51 20.39 -75.50
CA GLN A 263 69.35 21.30 -74.35
C GLN A 263 69.98 22.66 -74.62
N LEU A 264 71.10 22.68 -75.34
CA LEU A 264 71.72 23.92 -75.77
C LEU A 264 70.85 24.60 -76.82
N GLN A 265 70.41 23.89 -77.87
CA GLN A 265 69.66 24.44 -79.01
C GLN A 265 68.22 24.89 -78.70
N GLU A 266 67.54 24.20 -77.79
CA GLU A 266 66.15 24.47 -77.40
C GLU A 266 66.04 25.53 -76.30
N HIS A 267 67.15 25.94 -75.69
CA HIS A 267 67.11 26.97 -74.65
C HIS A 267 66.61 28.30 -75.25
N PRO A 268 65.62 28.99 -74.65
CA PRO A 268 64.98 30.17 -75.26
C PRO A 268 65.93 31.33 -75.59
N LEU A 269 67.07 31.39 -74.89
CA LEU A 269 68.11 32.38 -75.12
C LEU A 269 69.19 31.92 -76.10
N TYR A 270 69.18 30.66 -76.53
CA TYR A 270 70.22 30.07 -77.38
C TYR A 270 70.43 30.85 -78.67
N GLU A 271 69.35 31.21 -79.36
CA GLU A 271 69.43 31.91 -80.63
C GLU A 271 70.04 33.32 -80.50
N ASN A 272 70.02 33.91 -79.29
CA ASN A 272 70.64 35.21 -78.99
C ASN A 272 72.12 35.12 -78.60
N ILE A 273 72.62 33.93 -78.22
CA ILE A 273 73.96 33.73 -77.63
C ILE A 273 74.78 32.69 -78.44
N LYS A 274 74.22 32.16 -79.53
CA LYS A 274 74.77 31.05 -80.33
C LYS A 274 76.18 31.31 -80.88
N GLU A 275 76.45 32.53 -81.33
CA GLU A 275 77.79 32.92 -81.82
C GLU A 275 78.82 33.00 -80.68
N GLU A 276 78.44 33.48 -79.49
CA GLU A 276 79.29 33.52 -78.29
C GLU A 276 79.56 32.11 -77.72
N VAL A 277 78.56 31.23 -77.70
CA VAL A 277 78.70 29.84 -77.20
C VAL A 277 79.64 29.00 -78.08
N SER A 278 79.69 29.28 -79.38
CA SER A 278 80.59 28.57 -80.31
C SER A 278 82.07 28.97 -80.20
N THR A 279 82.37 30.10 -79.55
CA THR A 279 83.72 30.67 -79.40
C THR A 279 84.25 30.65 -77.96
N LEU A 280 83.43 30.23 -77.00
CA LEU A 280 83.76 30.11 -75.58
C LEU A 280 84.85 29.03 -75.33
N GLN A 281 85.87 29.40 -74.55
CA GLN A 281 86.86 28.47 -74.02
C GLN A 281 86.30 27.74 -72.79
N ILE A 282 86.77 26.52 -72.51
CA ILE A 282 86.22 25.64 -71.47
C ILE A 282 86.20 26.32 -70.08
N GLU A 283 87.24 27.10 -69.77
CA GLU A 283 87.42 27.76 -68.47
C GLU A 283 86.36 28.87 -68.21
N GLU A 284 86.00 29.66 -69.22
CA GLU A 284 84.97 30.72 -69.10
C GLU A 284 83.54 30.14 -69.01
N ALA A 285 83.31 28.97 -69.61
CA ALA A 285 82.03 28.26 -69.52
C ALA A 285 81.81 27.64 -68.14
N GLU A 286 82.88 27.17 -67.47
CA GLU A 286 82.82 26.62 -66.12
C GLU A 286 82.50 27.69 -65.06
N GLU A 287 83.07 28.88 -65.17
CA GLU A 287 82.83 29.98 -64.22
C GLU A 287 81.36 30.45 -64.25
N ARG A 288 80.79 30.59 -65.45
CA ARG A 288 79.37 30.96 -65.63
C ARG A 288 78.43 29.86 -65.12
N LYS A 289 78.76 28.58 -65.36
CA LYS A 289 77.99 27.43 -64.85
C LYS A 289 77.94 27.43 -63.32
N GLU A 290 79.04 27.74 -62.65
CA GLU A 290 79.09 27.73 -61.18
C GLU A 290 78.18 28.82 -60.57
N SER A 291 78.09 29.99 -61.20
CA SER A 291 77.18 31.06 -60.76
C SER A 291 75.69 30.69 -60.84
N PHE A 292 75.27 30.02 -61.92
CA PHE A 292 73.87 29.61 -62.11
C PHE A 292 73.51 28.39 -61.25
N ALA A 293 74.47 27.52 -60.96
CA ALA A 293 74.28 26.39 -60.05
C ALA A 293 73.93 26.85 -58.62
N ARG A 294 74.53 27.95 -58.14
CA ARG A 294 74.20 28.50 -56.80
C ARG A 294 72.76 29.00 -56.73
N LEU A 295 72.27 29.68 -57.76
CA LEU A 295 70.89 30.17 -57.84
C LEU A 295 69.85 29.05 -57.96
N SER A 296 70.20 27.92 -58.60
CA SER A 296 69.31 26.77 -58.75
C SER A 296 69.13 25.99 -57.44
N ASN A 297 70.21 25.83 -56.66
CA ASN A 297 70.17 25.11 -55.39
C ASN A 297 69.24 25.79 -54.36
N GLU A 298 69.23 27.13 -54.32
CA GLU A 298 68.30 27.88 -53.44
C GLU A 298 66.82 27.65 -53.79
N ALA A 299 66.50 27.40 -55.06
CA ALA A 299 65.13 27.12 -55.50
C ALA A 299 64.71 25.68 -55.18
N GLU A 300 65.63 24.73 -55.25
CA GLU A 300 65.38 23.30 -55.03
C GLU A 300 65.08 23.00 -53.55
N ASP A 301 65.79 23.67 -52.63
CA ASP A 301 65.55 23.59 -51.20
C ASP A 301 64.12 23.99 -50.82
N LEU A 302 63.57 25.04 -51.45
CA LEU A 302 62.20 25.50 -51.22
C LEU A 302 61.13 24.50 -51.70
N TYR A 303 61.38 23.76 -52.78
CA TYR A 303 60.44 22.73 -53.27
C TYR A 303 60.39 21.49 -52.37
N THR A 304 61.53 21.09 -51.81
CA THR A 304 61.59 20.00 -50.82
C THR A 304 60.81 20.31 -49.55
N GLU A 305 60.83 21.56 -49.11
CA GLU A 305 60.08 22.00 -47.92
C GLU A 305 58.55 21.93 -48.18
N ILE A 306 58.11 22.32 -49.38
CA ILE A 306 56.69 22.24 -49.80
C ILE A 306 56.20 20.79 -49.82
N ALA A 307 56.95 19.88 -50.45
CA ALA A 307 56.57 18.46 -50.53
C ALA A 307 56.48 17.79 -49.16
N ARG A 308 57.34 18.20 -48.22
CA ARG A 308 57.32 17.70 -46.84
C ARG A 308 56.07 18.15 -46.09
N ILE A 309 55.63 19.39 -46.28
CA ILE A 309 54.41 19.95 -45.67
C ILE A 309 53.16 19.25 -46.24
N GLU A 310 53.10 19.02 -47.55
CA GLU A 310 51.97 18.32 -48.20
C GLU A 310 51.84 16.86 -47.76
N ALA A 311 52.95 16.14 -47.59
CA ALA A 311 52.96 14.77 -47.07
C ALA A 311 52.47 14.70 -45.61
N HIS A 312 52.75 15.72 -44.80
CA HIS A 312 52.27 15.81 -43.42
C HIS A 312 50.75 16.04 -43.35
N ILE A 313 50.21 16.87 -44.25
CA ILE A 313 48.77 17.15 -44.37
C ILE A 313 47.98 15.91 -44.83
N SER A 314 48.54 15.09 -45.72
CA SER A 314 47.90 13.86 -46.19
C SER A 314 47.78 12.77 -45.11
N LYS A 315 48.74 12.71 -44.19
CA LYS A 315 48.79 11.68 -43.14
C LYS A 315 47.78 11.95 -42.01
N GLU A 316 47.54 13.21 -41.68
CA GLU A 316 46.53 13.63 -40.69
C GLU A 316 45.09 13.43 -41.20
N LYS A 317 44.86 13.46 -42.52
CA LYS A 317 43.52 13.38 -43.13
C LYS A 317 42.95 11.96 -43.28
N SER A 318 43.74 10.92 -43.04
CA SER A 318 43.39 9.50 -43.32
C SER A 318 43.49 8.58 -42.08
N GLY A 319 43.48 9.15 -40.88
CA GLY A 319 43.52 8.39 -39.64
C GLY A 319 42.21 7.65 -39.34
N ARG A 320 42.31 6.34 -39.11
CA ARG A 320 41.23 5.43 -38.66
C ARG A 320 40.40 5.97 -37.48
N GLU A 321 41.00 6.84 -36.67
CA GLU A 321 40.39 7.45 -35.48
C GLU A 321 39.21 8.37 -35.81
N LEU A 322 39.20 9.07 -36.95
CA LEU A 322 38.08 9.95 -37.33
C LEU A 322 36.87 9.16 -37.83
N GLU A 323 37.10 8.06 -38.57
CA GLU A 323 36.02 7.16 -39.01
C GLU A 323 35.41 6.40 -37.82
N GLU A 324 36.24 5.91 -36.88
CA GLU A 324 35.77 5.26 -35.65
C GLU A 324 34.95 6.24 -34.78
N ALA A 325 35.41 7.49 -34.61
CA ALA A 325 34.68 8.52 -33.86
C ALA A 325 33.37 8.97 -34.52
N LEU A 326 33.30 9.05 -35.85
CA LEU A 326 32.06 9.35 -36.57
C LEU A 326 31.04 8.22 -36.45
N THR A 327 31.49 6.97 -36.48
CA THR A 327 30.63 5.79 -36.33
C THR A 327 30.09 5.68 -34.90
N GLU A 328 30.91 5.93 -33.87
CA GLU A 328 30.45 5.97 -32.47
C GLU A 328 29.43 7.09 -32.24
N LYS A 329 29.64 8.25 -32.85
CA LYS A 329 28.70 9.38 -32.78
C LYS A 329 27.34 9.02 -33.39
N GLU A 330 27.30 8.36 -34.55
CA GLU A 330 26.05 7.94 -35.19
C GLU A 330 25.29 6.91 -34.35
N LEU A 331 25.99 5.90 -33.80
CA LEU A 331 25.38 4.91 -32.90
C LEU A 331 24.83 5.53 -31.60
N ALA A 332 25.49 6.55 -31.07
CA ALA A 332 25.02 7.27 -29.89
C ALA A 332 23.75 8.11 -30.18
N LEU A 333 23.67 8.73 -31.37
CA LEU A 333 22.51 9.49 -31.79
C LEU A 333 21.28 8.60 -32.02
N ASP A 334 21.45 7.45 -32.68
CA ASP A 334 20.37 6.49 -32.89
C ASP A 334 19.82 5.94 -31.57
N ASN A 335 20.70 5.61 -30.62
CA ASN A 335 20.28 5.16 -29.29
C ASN A 335 19.53 6.26 -28.51
N LEU A 336 19.95 7.52 -28.65
CA LEU A 336 19.27 8.65 -28.02
C LEU A 336 17.87 8.84 -28.61
N GLU A 337 17.70 8.73 -29.94
CA GLU A 337 16.41 8.85 -30.61
C GLU A 337 15.44 7.74 -30.19
N GLN A 338 15.91 6.49 -30.13
CA GLN A 338 15.10 5.36 -29.65
C GLN A 338 14.68 5.53 -28.19
N ASN A 339 15.59 5.97 -27.32
CA ASN A 339 15.27 6.26 -25.92
C ASN A 339 14.29 7.42 -25.78
N TYR A 340 14.42 8.46 -26.59
CA TYR A 340 13.51 9.60 -26.61
C TYR A 340 12.09 9.16 -27.00
N LEU A 341 11.93 8.38 -28.08
CA LEU A 341 10.62 7.90 -28.55
C LEU A 341 9.95 6.95 -27.55
N ASN A 342 10.72 6.03 -26.95
CA ASN A 342 10.21 5.12 -25.93
C ASN A 342 9.77 5.87 -24.67
N THR A 343 10.55 6.85 -24.23
CA THR A 343 10.23 7.68 -23.07
C THR A 343 9.00 8.55 -23.33
N LEU A 344 8.90 9.15 -24.52
CA LEU A 344 7.74 9.96 -24.91
C LEU A 344 6.44 9.15 -24.93
N SER A 345 6.48 7.91 -25.43
CA SER A 345 5.33 6.99 -25.40
C SER A 345 4.94 6.61 -23.97
N SER A 346 5.93 6.34 -23.11
CA SER A 346 5.69 6.01 -21.69
C SER A 346 5.07 7.19 -20.94
N ILE A 347 5.65 8.38 -21.07
CA ILE A 347 5.16 9.61 -20.41
C ILE A 347 3.75 9.96 -20.92
N THR A 348 3.48 9.85 -22.22
CA THR A 348 2.15 10.18 -22.77
C THR A 348 1.08 9.20 -22.29
N GLY A 349 1.39 7.91 -22.23
CA GLY A 349 0.50 6.89 -21.65
C GLY A 349 0.24 7.16 -20.17
N ASP A 350 1.29 7.47 -19.40
CA ASP A 350 1.20 7.71 -17.96
C ASP A 350 0.45 9.01 -17.64
N VAL A 351 0.67 10.09 -18.41
CA VAL A 351 -0.04 11.38 -18.25
C VAL A 351 -1.53 11.24 -18.60
N ILE A 352 -1.90 10.45 -19.62
CA ILE A 352 -3.30 10.23 -20.00
C ILE A 352 -4.01 9.34 -18.98
N VAL A 353 -3.38 8.26 -18.52
CA VAL A 353 -3.94 7.35 -17.50
C VAL A 353 -4.03 8.03 -16.14
N THR A 354 -2.98 8.76 -15.74
CA THR A 354 -2.97 9.56 -14.51
C THR A 354 -3.98 10.69 -14.59
N GLY A 355 -4.09 11.38 -15.73
CA GLY A 355 -5.10 12.41 -15.95
C GLY A 355 -6.54 11.89 -15.92
N LEU A 356 -6.79 10.69 -16.44
CA LEU A 356 -8.11 10.03 -16.40
C LEU A 356 -8.45 9.46 -15.02
N LYS A 357 -7.48 8.88 -14.30
CA LYS A 357 -7.63 8.41 -12.91
C LYS A 357 -7.91 9.60 -11.98
N LYS A 358 -7.09 10.65 -12.08
CA LYS A 358 -7.22 11.91 -11.32
C LYS A 358 -8.60 12.53 -11.52
N LYS A 359 -9.05 12.71 -12.78
CA LYS A 359 -10.35 13.33 -13.09
C LYS A 359 -11.58 12.48 -12.72
N THR A 360 -11.44 11.16 -12.62
CA THR A 360 -12.53 10.23 -12.25
C THR A 360 -12.60 10.00 -10.73
N GLN A 361 -11.46 10.03 -10.02
CA GLN A 361 -11.39 9.97 -8.55
C GLN A 361 -11.74 11.32 -7.89
N GLU A 362 -11.37 12.46 -8.51
CA GLU A 362 -11.60 13.81 -7.97
C GLU A 362 -13.09 14.17 -7.80
N HIS A 363 -13.99 13.72 -8.69
CA HIS A 363 -15.37 14.23 -8.70
C HIS A 363 -16.36 13.51 -7.76
N SER A 364 -16.15 12.22 -7.46
CA SER A 364 -17.11 11.43 -6.64
C SER A 364 -16.48 10.84 -5.39
N SER A 365 -15.17 10.56 -5.40
CA SER A 365 -14.48 9.91 -4.28
C SER A 365 -13.96 10.94 -3.27
N SER A 366 -13.57 12.15 -3.68
CA SER A 366 -12.99 13.15 -2.76
C SER A 366 -13.97 13.68 -1.71
N LYS A 367 -15.23 14.00 -2.06
CA LYS A 367 -16.19 14.53 -1.06
C LYS A 367 -16.59 13.48 -0.02
N VAL A 368 -16.89 12.26 -0.47
CA VAL A 368 -17.22 11.15 0.42
C VAL A 368 -16.00 10.75 1.25
N PHE A 369 -14.80 10.75 0.65
CA PHE A 369 -13.55 10.46 1.36
C PHE A 369 -13.23 11.49 2.42
N ASN A 370 -13.24 12.78 2.08
CA ASN A 370 -12.97 13.85 3.05
C ASN A 370 -13.97 13.79 4.20
N ARG A 371 -15.24 13.57 3.90
CA ARG A 371 -16.26 13.43 4.94
C ARG A 371 -16.09 12.15 5.76
N ALA A 372 -15.71 11.04 5.14
CA ALA A 372 -15.40 9.80 5.86
C ALA A 372 -14.18 9.97 6.76
N ASN A 373 -13.16 10.71 6.32
CA ASN A 373 -12.00 11.05 7.12
C ASN A 373 -12.40 11.92 8.33
N GLU A 374 -13.15 12.99 8.11
CA GLU A 374 -13.69 13.83 9.20
C GLU A 374 -14.49 13.00 10.22
N LEU A 375 -15.42 12.16 9.76
CA LEU A 375 -16.23 11.32 10.63
C LEU A 375 -15.40 10.26 11.35
N PHE A 376 -14.45 9.64 10.66
CA PHE A 376 -13.57 8.64 11.27
C PHE A 376 -12.67 9.26 12.33
N ASN A 377 -12.14 10.45 12.06
CA ASN A 377 -11.37 11.21 13.02
C ASN A 377 -12.19 11.57 14.25
N LYS A 378 -13.41 12.09 14.08
CA LYS A 378 -14.30 12.42 15.19
C LYS A 378 -14.69 11.21 16.03
N ILE A 379 -15.11 10.12 15.38
CA ILE A 379 -15.48 8.86 16.03
C ILE A 379 -14.31 8.28 16.84
N THR A 380 -13.08 8.47 16.36
CA THR A 380 -11.85 8.03 17.02
C THR A 380 -11.22 9.11 17.91
N ARG A 381 -11.91 10.23 18.14
CA ARG A 381 -11.47 11.35 19.00
C ARG A 381 -10.09 11.89 18.61
N GLY A 382 -9.87 12.02 17.31
CA GLY A 382 -8.60 12.50 16.76
C GLY A 382 -7.50 11.47 16.70
N HIS A 383 -7.70 10.22 17.14
CA HIS A 383 -6.62 9.21 17.17
C HIS A 383 -6.25 8.69 15.78
N TYR A 384 -7.20 8.64 14.85
CA TYR A 384 -6.95 8.19 13.48
C TYR A 384 -7.41 9.19 12.42
N GLU A 385 -6.63 9.27 11.34
CA GLU A 385 -6.99 9.95 10.09
C GLU A 385 -7.00 8.93 8.95
N LEU A 386 -7.90 9.09 7.99
CA LEU A 386 -7.91 8.32 6.75
C LEU A 386 -7.07 9.08 5.70
N ILE A 387 -6.01 8.44 5.22
CA ILE A 387 -5.11 8.99 4.20
C ILE A 387 -5.12 8.11 2.94
N LEU A 388 -4.72 8.69 1.81
CA LEU A 388 -4.48 8.01 0.55
C LEU A 388 -2.98 7.91 0.32
N ASP A 389 -2.50 6.71 0.04
CA ASP A 389 -1.10 6.47 -0.29
C ASP A 389 -0.92 6.49 -1.82
N ASP A 390 -0.24 7.52 -2.31
CA ASP A 390 -0.01 7.74 -3.73
C ASP A 390 1.08 6.82 -4.31
N ASP A 391 1.93 6.24 -3.46
CA ASP A 391 3.08 5.41 -3.88
C ASP A 391 2.66 3.96 -4.26
N GLU A 392 1.58 3.44 -3.67
CA GLU A 392 1.03 2.09 -3.93
C GLU A 392 -0.29 2.11 -4.72
N GLY A 393 -0.41 3.02 -5.70
CA GLY A 393 -1.56 3.03 -6.60
C GLY A 393 -2.88 3.51 -5.98
N GLY A 394 -2.81 4.32 -4.91
CA GLY A 394 -3.97 4.97 -4.29
C GLY A 394 -4.68 4.11 -3.24
N SER A 395 -3.93 3.35 -2.43
CA SER A 395 -4.50 2.52 -1.36
C SER A 395 -4.87 3.36 -0.14
N PHE A 396 -5.98 3.02 0.53
CA PHE A 396 -6.41 3.71 1.76
C PHE A 396 -5.62 3.22 2.96
N ARG A 397 -5.18 4.14 3.82
CA ARG A 397 -4.47 3.84 5.08
C ARG A 397 -5.08 4.63 6.22
N ALA A 398 -4.99 4.08 7.43
CA ALA A 398 -5.33 4.79 8.65
C ALA A 398 -4.04 5.29 9.30
N LYS A 399 -3.92 6.60 9.49
CA LYS A 399 -2.78 7.23 10.12
C LYS A 399 -3.05 7.41 11.60
N ASP A 400 -2.24 6.81 12.45
CA ASP A 400 -2.21 7.09 13.88
C ASP A 400 -1.64 8.50 14.09
N THR A 401 -2.38 9.37 14.75
CA THR A 401 -2.02 10.79 14.92
C THR A 401 -1.07 11.03 16.08
N VAL A 402 -0.95 10.07 16.99
CA VAL A 402 -0.04 10.10 18.14
C VAL A 402 1.34 9.64 17.68
N LEU A 403 1.40 8.49 17.00
CA LEU A 403 2.64 7.94 16.47
C LEU A 403 3.06 8.57 15.13
N ASN A 404 2.13 9.26 14.47
CA ASN A 404 2.29 9.82 13.13
C ASN A 404 2.62 8.74 12.07
N GLN A 405 2.08 7.52 12.23
CA GLN A 405 2.36 6.36 11.38
C GLN A 405 1.12 5.89 10.61
N GLY A 406 1.27 5.70 9.29
CA GLY A 406 0.22 5.17 8.43
C GLY A 406 0.21 3.64 8.40
N GLN A 407 -0.90 3.03 8.80
CA GLN A 407 -1.09 1.57 8.74
C GLN A 407 -2.14 1.14 7.70
N PRO A 408 -1.94 0.00 7.03
CA PRO A 408 -2.95 -0.62 6.19
C PRO A 408 -4.26 -0.89 6.94
N LEU A 409 -5.41 -0.80 6.26
CA LEU A 409 -6.73 -0.94 6.91
C LEU A 409 -7.00 -2.34 7.48
N ASP A 410 -6.31 -3.38 6.98
CA ASP A 410 -6.38 -4.75 7.47
C ASP A 410 -5.55 -5.00 8.73
N HIS A 411 -4.63 -4.09 9.07
CA HIS A 411 -3.89 -4.09 10.33
C HIS A 411 -4.67 -3.41 11.48
N LEU A 412 -5.77 -2.72 11.16
CA LEU A 412 -6.63 -2.12 12.17
C LEU A 412 -7.24 -3.17 13.09
N SER A 413 -7.38 -2.80 14.37
CA SER A 413 -8.14 -3.61 15.32
C SER A 413 -9.57 -3.83 14.81
N SER A 414 -10.18 -4.96 15.20
CA SER A 414 -11.53 -5.31 14.76
C SER A 414 -12.57 -4.22 15.03
N GLY A 415 -12.46 -3.50 16.16
CA GLY A 415 -13.37 -2.41 16.50
C GLY A 415 -13.05 -1.09 15.81
N THR A 416 -11.76 -0.74 15.63
CA THR A 416 -11.36 0.42 14.81
C THR A 416 -11.82 0.28 13.36
N ARG A 417 -11.77 -0.94 12.81
CA ARG A 417 -12.27 -1.24 11.47
C ARG A 417 -13.79 -1.05 11.36
N ILE A 418 -14.55 -1.34 12.42
CA ILE A 418 -15.99 -1.08 12.46
C ILE A 418 -16.27 0.42 12.52
N GLN A 419 -15.53 1.17 13.34
CA GLN A 419 -15.63 2.63 13.40
C GLN A 419 -15.38 3.28 12.02
N LEU A 420 -14.36 2.81 11.29
CA LEU A 420 -14.10 3.25 9.92
C LEU A 420 -15.26 2.90 8.98
N LEU A 421 -15.81 1.69 9.07
CA LEU A 421 -16.94 1.28 8.23
C LEU A 421 -18.19 2.13 8.50
N ILE A 422 -18.45 2.47 9.77
CA ILE A 422 -19.53 3.37 10.17
C ILE A 422 -19.29 4.76 9.56
N ALA A 423 -18.08 5.31 9.70
CA ALA A 423 -17.71 6.62 9.16
C ALA A 423 -17.91 6.70 7.64
N VAL A 424 -17.41 5.70 6.89
CA VAL A 424 -17.55 5.64 5.42
C VAL A 424 -19.02 5.52 5.00
N ARG A 425 -19.79 4.65 5.67
CA ARG A 425 -21.23 4.49 5.37
C ARG A 425 -22.00 5.77 5.64
N LEU A 426 -21.69 6.43 6.76
CA LEU A 426 -22.34 7.68 7.14
C LEU A 426 -21.96 8.81 6.18
N ALA A 427 -20.68 8.92 5.78
CA ALA A 427 -20.25 9.88 4.76
C ALA A 427 -20.98 9.69 3.43
N PHE A 428 -21.20 8.43 3.02
CA PHE A 428 -21.97 8.12 1.82
C PHE A 428 -23.44 8.52 1.97
N ILE A 429 -24.06 8.24 3.12
CA ILE A 429 -25.45 8.66 3.40
C ILE A 429 -25.56 10.20 3.37
N GLU A 430 -24.65 10.90 4.03
CA GLU A 430 -24.60 12.37 4.08
C GLU A 430 -24.39 13.00 2.71
N SER A 431 -23.63 12.35 1.83
CA SER A 431 -23.47 12.83 0.44
C SER A 431 -24.77 12.82 -0.37
N GLN A 432 -25.78 12.06 0.06
CA GLN A 432 -27.09 11.95 -0.59
C GLN A 432 -28.20 12.71 0.16
N GLU A 433 -27.95 13.14 1.39
CA GLU A 433 -28.90 13.91 2.18
C GLU A 433 -28.86 15.39 1.79
N SER A 434 -30.03 15.98 1.51
CA SER A 434 -30.16 17.41 1.19
C SER A 434 -30.83 18.14 2.35
N GLY A 435 -30.04 18.56 3.34
CA GLY A 435 -30.47 19.46 4.43
C GLY A 435 -31.22 18.81 5.61
N ILE A 436 -31.56 17.53 5.56
CA ILE A 436 -32.20 16.79 6.66
C ILE A 436 -31.36 15.54 6.98
N LYS A 437 -30.92 15.40 8.23
CA LYS A 437 -30.22 14.21 8.72
C LYS A 437 -31.24 13.10 9.03
N LEU A 438 -31.16 11.97 8.34
CA LEU A 438 -32.06 10.83 8.62
C LEU A 438 -31.61 10.09 9.89
N PRO A 439 -32.56 9.53 10.67
CA PRO A 439 -32.24 8.72 11.83
C PRO A 439 -31.51 7.44 11.43
N ILE A 440 -30.57 6.99 12.27
CA ILE A 440 -29.89 5.71 12.12
C ILE A 440 -30.63 4.66 12.92
N LEU A 441 -30.91 3.52 12.28
CA LEU A 441 -31.45 2.33 12.91
C LEU A 441 -30.32 1.29 13.02
N ALA A 442 -29.87 1.01 14.24
CA ALA A 442 -28.83 0.05 14.56
C ALA A 442 -29.48 -1.17 15.21
N ASP A 443 -29.51 -2.30 14.51
CA ASP A 443 -30.13 -3.54 15.00
C ASP A 443 -29.04 -4.55 15.38
N GLU A 444 -28.91 -4.87 16.67
CA GLU A 444 -27.96 -5.84 17.25
C GLU A 444 -26.50 -5.67 16.79
N VAL A 445 -26.04 -4.42 16.62
CA VAL A 445 -24.69 -4.12 16.08
C VAL A 445 -23.58 -4.57 17.04
N LEU A 446 -23.89 -4.77 18.33
CA LEU A 446 -22.94 -5.24 19.34
C LEU A 446 -22.89 -6.78 19.46
N ALA A 447 -23.75 -7.54 18.77
CA ALA A 447 -23.86 -8.99 18.93
C ALA A 447 -22.53 -9.70 18.58
N ASN A 448 -22.02 -10.53 19.52
CA ASN A 448 -20.71 -11.20 19.46
C ASN A 448 -19.47 -10.29 19.54
N SER A 449 -19.63 -9.05 20.03
CA SER A 449 -18.52 -8.14 20.29
C SER A 449 -17.97 -8.35 21.71
N ASP A 450 -16.64 -8.45 21.83
CA ASP A 450 -15.97 -8.31 23.12
C ASP A 450 -16.27 -6.92 23.73
N ASP A 451 -16.06 -6.76 25.03
CA ASP A 451 -16.43 -5.54 25.76
C ASP A 451 -15.74 -4.29 25.21
N LEU A 452 -14.50 -4.44 24.73
CA LEU A 452 -13.71 -3.35 24.17
C LEU A 452 -14.30 -2.89 22.82
N ARG A 453 -14.68 -3.83 21.96
CA ARG A 453 -15.36 -3.54 20.69
C ARG A 453 -16.74 -2.95 20.92
N ALA A 454 -17.49 -3.47 21.90
CA ALA A 454 -18.81 -2.95 22.20
C ALA A 454 -18.75 -1.48 22.64
N LYS A 455 -17.79 -1.14 23.50
CA LYS A 455 -17.47 0.24 23.88
C LYS A 455 -17.20 1.12 22.66
N GLN A 456 -16.30 0.71 21.77
CA GLN A 456 -15.93 1.51 20.59
C GLN A 456 -17.12 1.81 19.66
N ILE A 457 -18.07 0.87 19.53
CA ILE A 457 -19.28 1.06 18.73
C ILE A 457 -20.26 2.02 19.43
N ILE A 458 -20.47 1.85 20.73
CA ILE A 458 -21.35 2.74 21.52
C ILE A 458 -20.82 4.17 21.49
N GLU A 459 -19.51 4.35 21.73
CA GLU A 459 -18.84 5.66 21.67
C GLU A 459 -18.97 6.29 20.28
N ALA A 460 -18.80 5.51 19.21
CA ALA A 460 -18.98 6.00 17.84
C ALA A 460 -20.40 6.50 17.58
N LEU A 461 -21.41 5.74 18.01
CA LEU A 461 -22.81 6.14 17.87
C LEU A 461 -23.11 7.39 18.72
N ILE A 462 -22.57 7.48 19.93
CA ILE A 462 -22.69 8.67 20.78
C ILE A 462 -22.13 9.91 20.06
N GLU A 463 -20.94 9.83 19.47
CA GLU A 463 -20.36 10.96 18.73
C GLU A 463 -21.21 11.36 17.51
N ILE A 464 -21.75 10.38 16.78
CA ILE A 464 -22.70 10.66 15.68
C ILE A 464 -23.97 11.34 16.20
N SER A 465 -24.44 10.97 17.40
CA SER A 465 -25.62 11.58 18.03
C SER A 465 -25.37 13.03 18.43
N LYS A 466 -24.15 13.37 18.90
CA LYS A 466 -23.77 14.75 19.26
C LYS A 466 -23.80 15.69 18.07
N GLU A 467 -23.59 15.20 16.85
CA GLU A 467 -23.77 16.00 15.63
C GLU A 467 -25.26 16.26 15.27
N GLY A 468 -26.20 15.89 16.14
CA GLY A 468 -27.64 16.15 15.97
C GLY A 468 -28.37 15.10 15.14
N ARG A 469 -27.80 13.89 14.98
CA ARG A 469 -28.46 12.78 14.28
C ARG A 469 -29.14 11.85 15.30
N GLN A 470 -30.40 11.51 15.07
CA GLN A 470 -31.12 10.59 15.95
C GLN A 470 -30.67 9.14 15.72
N ILE A 471 -30.49 8.37 16.79
CA ILE A 471 -30.07 6.97 16.74
C ILE A 471 -31.07 6.11 17.50
N PHE A 472 -31.54 5.06 16.84
CA PHE A 472 -32.32 3.98 17.45
C PHE A 472 -31.47 2.73 17.48
N TYR A 473 -31.18 2.23 18.68
CA TYR A 473 -30.49 0.96 18.87
C TYR A 473 -31.49 -0.09 19.33
N PHE A 474 -31.60 -1.19 18.59
CA PHE A 474 -32.45 -2.33 18.91
C PHE A 474 -31.59 -3.49 19.40
N THR A 475 -32.02 -4.10 20.50
CA THR A 475 -31.38 -5.29 21.04
C THR A 475 -32.36 -6.14 21.81
N ALA A 476 -32.23 -7.47 21.66
CA ALA A 476 -32.89 -8.44 22.50
C ALA A 476 -32.01 -8.88 23.69
N GLN A 477 -30.76 -8.41 23.78
CA GLN A 477 -29.77 -8.87 24.74
C GLN A 477 -29.68 -7.93 25.96
N THR A 478 -29.82 -8.49 27.15
CA THR A 478 -29.83 -7.72 28.40
C THR A 478 -28.46 -7.18 28.81
N ASP A 479 -27.37 -7.77 28.36
CA ASP A 479 -26.01 -7.31 28.59
C ASP A 479 -25.67 -6.06 27.75
N GLU A 480 -26.11 -6.01 26.49
CA GLU A 480 -26.00 -4.80 25.65
C GLU A 480 -26.74 -3.61 26.26
N LEU A 481 -27.93 -3.87 26.86
CA LEU A 481 -28.67 -2.85 27.60
C LEU A 481 -27.85 -2.24 28.74
N LYS A 482 -27.12 -3.06 29.51
CA LYS A 482 -26.23 -2.57 30.58
C LYS A 482 -25.10 -1.72 30.02
N LYS A 483 -24.43 -2.19 28.96
CA LYS A 483 -23.34 -1.45 28.31
C LYS A 483 -23.80 -0.07 27.86
N TRP A 484 -24.99 0.04 27.29
CA TRP A 484 -25.60 1.33 26.94
C TRP A 484 -25.94 2.19 28.16
N GLN A 485 -26.50 1.61 29.23
CA GLN A 485 -26.77 2.36 30.47
C GLN A 485 -25.49 2.95 31.09
N GLU A 486 -24.43 2.14 31.17
CA GLU A 486 -23.14 2.57 31.71
C GLU A 486 -22.52 3.70 30.88
N HIS A 487 -22.53 3.59 29.55
CA HIS A 487 -21.96 4.62 28.69
C HIS A 487 -22.81 5.90 28.70
N LEU A 488 -24.14 5.80 28.63
CA LEU A 488 -25.02 6.98 28.69
C LEU A 488 -24.88 7.75 30.01
N ALA A 489 -24.61 7.07 31.13
CA ALA A 489 -24.34 7.72 32.41
C ALA A 489 -23.08 8.61 32.38
N GLY A 490 -22.11 8.29 31.51
CA GLY A 490 -20.91 9.09 31.29
C GLY A 490 -21.11 10.32 30.40
N TYR A 491 -22.24 10.42 29.69
CA TYR A 491 -22.55 11.51 28.76
C TYR A 491 -23.92 12.15 29.09
N PRO A 492 -24.02 12.91 30.20
CA PRO A 492 -25.28 13.51 30.66
C PRO A 492 -25.89 14.52 29.68
N GLU A 493 -25.12 15.00 28.70
CA GLU A 493 -25.57 15.90 27.64
C GLU A 493 -26.47 15.24 26.58
N ILE A 494 -26.51 13.90 26.54
CA ILE A 494 -27.28 13.14 25.54
C ILE A 494 -28.67 12.79 26.10
N ASP A 495 -29.76 13.16 25.42
CA ASP A 495 -31.14 12.72 25.76
C ASP A 495 -31.37 11.25 25.36
N GLY A 496 -30.65 10.34 26.03
CA GLY A 496 -30.77 8.90 25.86
C GLY A 496 -32.01 8.33 26.58
N LYS A 497 -32.87 7.62 25.85
CA LYS A 497 -34.05 6.94 26.42
C LYS A 497 -34.01 5.46 26.12
N ILE A 498 -34.15 4.66 27.18
CA ILE A 498 -34.32 3.21 27.08
C ILE A 498 -35.81 2.90 27.08
N ILE A 499 -36.28 2.29 25.99
CA ILE A 499 -37.67 1.89 25.83
C ILE A 499 -37.73 0.37 25.83
N VAL A 500 -38.23 -0.21 26.92
CA VAL A 500 -38.47 -1.65 26.99
C VAL A 500 -39.79 -1.97 26.30
N LEU A 501 -39.72 -2.65 25.15
CA LEU A 501 -40.90 -3.10 24.41
C LEU A 501 -41.51 -4.32 25.11
N LYS A 502 -42.51 -4.10 25.97
CA LYS A 502 -43.26 -5.19 26.62
C LYS A 502 -44.40 -5.66 25.73
N GLY A 503 -44.35 -6.91 25.28
CA GLY A 503 -45.49 -7.60 24.65
C GLY A 503 -46.40 -8.27 25.70
N GLN A 504 -47.66 -8.55 25.35
CA GLN A 504 -48.65 -9.20 26.24
C GLN A 504 -48.20 -10.58 26.80
N ALA A 505 -47.19 -11.23 26.20
CA ALA A 505 -46.61 -12.48 26.69
C ALA A 505 -45.45 -12.31 27.70
N ASN A 506 -44.95 -11.08 27.89
CA ASN A 506 -43.77 -10.77 28.73
C ASN A 506 -44.13 -10.02 30.03
N GLU A 507 -45.40 -10.01 30.46
CA GLU A 507 -45.79 -9.39 31.75
C GLU A 507 -45.14 -10.07 32.97
N GLN A 508 -44.61 -11.29 32.83
CA GLN A 508 -43.90 -12.03 33.88
C GLN A 508 -42.37 -11.95 33.80
N LEU A 509 -41.80 -11.39 32.72
CA LEU A 509 -40.37 -11.10 32.66
C LEU A 509 -40.16 -9.74 33.32
N ASP A 510 -40.07 -9.74 34.65
CA ASP A 510 -39.37 -8.67 35.34
C ASP A 510 -37.91 -8.74 34.87
N TYR A 511 -37.53 -7.86 33.94
CA TYR A 511 -36.14 -7.51 33.76
C TYR A 511 -35.72 -6.89 35.10
N ASN A 512 -35.20 -7.74 35.99
CA ASN A 512 -34.84 -7.38 37.35
C ASN A 512 -33.60 -6.49 37.28
N LEU A 513 -33.79 -5.23 36.88
CA LEU A 513 -32.74 -4.22 36.71
C LEU A 513 -31.95 -4.01 38.01
N GLY A 514 -32.52 -4.39 39.16
CA GLY A 514 -31.88 -4.33 40.48
C GLY A 514 -30.92 -5.49 40.81
N GLU A 515 -31.06 -6.68 40.19
CA GLU A 515 -30.13 -7.81 40.40
C GLU A 515 -28.94 -7.80 39.42
N LEU A 516 -28.96 -6.87 38.46
CA LEU A 516 -27.92 -6.73 37.44
C LEU A 516 -26.62 -6.09 37.96
N SER A 517 -26.55 -5.70 39.23
CA SER A 517 -25.44 -5.02 39.90
C SER A 517 -24.28 -5.91 40.35
N GLU A 518 -24.38 -7.25 40.20
CA GLU A 518 -23.37 -8.19 40.70
C GLU A 518 -22.25 -8.56 39.71
N MET A 519 -22.30 -8.08 38.47
CA MET A 519 -21.12 -8.19 37.58
C MET A 519 -20.07 -7.17 38.04
N PRO A 520 -18.77 -7.52 38.09
CA PRO A 520 -17.74 -6.53 38.40
C PRO A 520 -17.87 -5.41 37.38
N SER A 521 -18.23 -4.21 37.85
CA SER A 521 -18.26 -3.04 37.01
C SER A 521 -16.87 -2.90 36.39
N LEU A 522 -16.81 -2.74 35.07
CA LEU A 522 -15.62 -2.17 34.45
C LEU A 522 -15.54 -0.76 35.03
N GLN A 523 -14.74 -0.57 36.08
CA GLN A 523 -14.44 0.74 36.62
C GLN A 523 -13.65 1.49 35.55
N PHE A 524 -14.37 2.19 34.68
CA PHE A 524 -13.77 3.14 33.77
C PHE A 524 -13.18 4.24 34.64
N ALA A 525 -11.88 4.51 34.47
CA ALA A 525 -11.23 5.63 35.12
C ALA A 525 -11.91 6.92 34.64
N SER A 526 -12.84 7.44 35.44
CA SER A 526 -13.41 8.76 35.22
C SER A 526 -12.29 9.76 35.41
N VAL A 527 -12.07 10.61 34.41
CA VAL A 527 -11.10 11.71 34.52
C VAL A 527 -11.48 12.54 35.76
N PRO A 528 -10.57 12.77 36.72
CA PRO A 528 -10.89 13.53 37.92
C PRO A 528 -11.19 14.99 37.55
N SER A 529 -12.25 15.57 38.13
CA SER A 529 -12.58 16.98 37.90
C SER A 529 -11.49 17.91 38.47
N PRO A 530 -11.17 19.02 37.78
CA PRO A 530 -10.09 19.95 38.16
C PRO A 530 -10.34 20.70 39.46
N GLY A 531 -11.59 20.82 39.92
CA GLY A 531 -11.95 21.37 41.24
C GLY A 531 -11.24 22.69 41.56
N THR A 532 -10.56 22.76 42.71
CA THR A 532 -9.70 23.91 43.10
C THR A 532 -8.21 23.58 43.05
N TYR A 533 -7.83 22.55 42.29
CA TYR A 533 -6.41 22.15 42.20
C TYR A 533 -5.62 23.22 41.43
N SER A 534 -4.39 23.51 41.88
CA SER A 534 -3.43 24.25 41.06
C SER A 534 -3.01 23.40 39.85
N ASN A 535 -2.50 24.04 38.79
CA ASN A 535 -2.06 23.33 37.59
C ASN A 535 -1.08 22.17 37.91
N GLU A 536 -0.04 22.41 38.70
CA GLU A 536 0.92 21.36 39.08
C GLU A 536 0.29 20.23 39.92
N ALA A 537 -0.66 20.56 40.81
CA ALA A 537 -1.33 19.57 41.63
C ALA A 537 -2.25 18.68 40.78
N TYR A 538 -2.92 19.28 39.81
CA TYR A 538 -3.78 18.57 38.86
C TYR A 538 -2.96 17.71 37.89
N HIS A 539 -1.85 18.22 37.36
CA HIS A 539 -0.90 17.44 36.57
C HIS A 539 -0.39 16.19 37.33
N LYS A 540 -0.02 16.34 38.61
CA LYS A 540 0.39 15.22 39.45
C LYS A 540 -0.74 14.22 39.73
N LEU A 541 -1.98 14.72 39.88
CA LEU A 541 -3.16 13.88 40.08
C LEU A 541 -3.44 13.01 38.85
N LEU A 542 -3.28 13.58 37.65
CA LEU A 542 -3.46 12.86 36.37
C LEU A 542 -2.36 11.82 36.12
N ASN A 543 -1.17 11.99 36.71
CA ASN A 543 -0.01 11.10 36.58
C ASN A 543 0.30 10.75 35.10
N PRO A 544 0.56 11.76 34.25
CA PRO A 544 0.72 11.55 32.82
C PRO A 544 1.99 10.74 32.49
N PRO A 545 2.03 10.08 31.31
CA PRO A 545 3.22 9.38 30.83
C PRO A 545 4.42 10.33 30.74
N ARG A 546 5.62 9.82 31.05
CA ARG A 546 6.86 10.60 30.88
C ARG A 546 7.14 10.82 29.40
N TYR A 547 7.53 12.05 29.05
CA TYR A 547 7.93 12.42 27.70
C TYR A 547 9.46 12.41 27.55
N SER A 548 9.97 11.75 26.50
CA SER A 548 11.40 11.62 26.20
C SER A 548 11.69 12.31 24.87
N LEU A 549 12.62 13.26 24.86
CA LEU A 549 13.01 14.02 23.65
C LEU A 549 13.73 13.16 22.59
N LEU A 550 14.22 11.98 22.96
CA LEU A 550 14.93 11.08 22.05
C LEU A 550 14.01 10.01 21.46
N GLU A 551 12.98 9.59 22.20
CA GLU A 551 12.14 8.45 21.85
C GLU A 551 10.78 8.86 21.31
N HIS A 552 10.20 9.95 21.82
CA HIS A 552 8.85 10.34 21.51
C HIS A 552 8.79 11.48 20.49
N THR A 553 7.77 11.48 19.64
CA THR A 553 7.48 12.63 18.78
C THR A 553 6.60 13.64 19.52
N PRO A 554 6.61 14.93 19.13
CA PRO A 554 5.78 15.96 19.75
C PRO A 554 4.28 15.66 19.73
N GLY A 555 3.80 14.86 18.77
CA GLY A 555 2.43 14.34 18.74
C GLY A 555 2.07 13.47 19.95
N GLN A 556 3.05 12.80 20.58
CA GLN A 556 2.90 11.98 21.78
C GLN A 556 3.00 12.77 23.08
N LEU A 557 3.07 14.11 23.02
CA LEU A 557 3.08 14.92 24.22
C LEU A 557 1.68 14.96 24.84
N TYR A 558 1.59 14.50 26.09
CA TYR A 558 0.34 14.51 26.84
C TYR A 558 -0.09 15.94 27.15
N LEU A 559 -1.39 16.25 27.02
CA LEU A 559 -1.90 17.62 27.03
C LEU A 559 -1.64 18.38 28.34
N SER A 560 -1.49 17.68 29.48
CA SER A 560 -1.19 18.32 30.76
C SER A 560 0.20 18.96 30.84
N TYR A 561 1.09 18.72 29.86
CA TYR A 561 2.35 19.45 29.71
C TYR A 561 2.20 20.76 28.94
N LEU A 562 1.12 20.94 28.18
CA LEU A 562 0.90 22.07 27.28
C LEU A 562 -0.17 23.05 27.80
N ILE A 563 -1.28 22.50 28.28
CA ILE A 563 -2.47 23.24 28.67
C ILE A 563 -2.39 23.61 30.14
N GLU A 564 -2.38 24.92 30.41
CA GLU A 564 -2.30 25.46 31.77
C GLU A 564 -3.69 25.62 32.42
N ASP A 565 -4.72 25.81 31.60
CA ASP A 565 -6.11 25.89 32.05
C ASP A 565 -6.65 24.48 32.36
N ASN A 566 -6.89 24.23 33.64
CA ASN A 566 -7.36 22.93 34.12
C ASN A 566 -8.77 22.58 33.64
N GLU A 567 -9.64 23.57 33.39
CA GLU A 567 -11.00 23.33 32.87
C GLU A 567 -10.94 22.92 31.39
N LEU A 568 -10.12 23.61 30.59
CA LEU A 568 -9.87 23.23 29.20
C LEU A 568 -9.21 21.86 29.08
N LEU A 569 -8.20 21.57 29.92
CA LEU A 569 -7.56 20.26 29.97
C LEU A 569 -8.57 19.17 30.34
N TYR A 570 -9.41 19.41 31.34
CA TYR A 570 -10.48 18.49 31.72
C TYR A 570 -11.48 18.26 30.58
N ALA A 571 -11.87 19.31 29.86
CA ALA A 571 -12.78 19.21 28.71
C ALA A 571 -12.20 18.36 27.56
N CYS A 572 -10.88 18.41 27.33
CA CYS A 572 -10.18 17.55 26.38
C CYS A 572 -10.16 16.08 26.85
N LEU A 573 -9.74 15.86 28.10
CA LEU A 573 -9.59 14.51 28.67
C LEU A 573 -10.92 13.78 28.83
N GLN A 574 -12.00 14.49 29.20
CA GLN A 574 -13.34 13.91 29.28
C GLN A 574 -13.83 13.41 27.91
N ARG A 575 -13.36 14.03 26.81
CA ARG A 575 -13.61 13.58 25.44
C ARG A 575 -12.66 12.49 24.98
N GLY A 576 -11.71 12.05 25.81
CA GLY A 576 -10.70 11.05 25.48
C GLY A 576 -9.59 11.56 24.56
N ILE A 577 -9.39 12.90 24.49
CA ILE A 577 -8.29 13.53 23.77
C ILE A 577 -7.18 13.80 24.78
N GLU A 578 -6.11 13.00 24.73
CA GLU A 578 -5.06 12.96 25.74
C GLU A 578 -3.73 13.53 25.26
N TYR A 579 -3.49 13.48 23.96
CA TYR A 579 -2.21 13.83 23.33
C TYR A 579 -2.35 14.98 22.34
N TYR A 580 -1.27 15.74 22.14
CA TYR A 580 -1.26 16.87 21.21
C TYR A 580 -1.58 16.45 19.76
N GLY A 581 -1.03 15.34 19.28
CA GLY A 581 -1.32 14.83 17.93
C GLY A 581 -2.81 14.56 17.72
N GLN A 582 -3.49 14.02 18.74
CA GLN A 582 -4.94 13.81 18.73
C GLN A 582 -5.69 15.14 18.71
N LEU A 583 -5.32 16.08 19.58
CA LEU A 583 -5.96 17.40 19.66
C LEU A 583 -5.86 18.16 18.34
N LYS A 584 -4.65 18.26 17.78
CA LYS A 584 -4.38 18.94 16.50
C LYS A 584 -5.19 18.31 15.37
N SER A 585 -5.18 16.98 15.30
CA SER A 585 -5.95 16.24 14.31
C SER A 585 -7.45 16.46 14.45
N PHE A 586 -7.98 16.39 15.68
CA PHE A 586 -9.40 16.57 15.97
C PHE A 586 -9.90 17.95 15.53
N VAL A 587 -9.17 19.01 15.87
CA VAL A 587 -9.54 20.38 15.48
C VAL A 587 -9.43 20.59 13.96
N ASN A 588 -8.37 20.08 13.33
CA ASN A 588 -8.20 20.15 11.87
C ASN A 588 -9.36 19.49 11.09
N HIS A 589 -10.04 18.52 11.70
CA HIS A 589 -11.19 17.81 11.13
C HIS A 589 -12.54 18.32 11.67
N GLN A 590 -12.62 19.60 12.02
CA GLN A 590 -13.84 20.29 12.48
C GLN A 590 -14.42 19.71 13.79
N GLY A 591 -13.56 19.19 14.66
CA GLY A 591 -13.91 18.86 16.04
C GLY A 591 -13.99 20.13 16.90
N GLU A 592 -15.02 20.23 17.73
CA GLU A 592 -15.24 21.37 18.63
C GLU A 592 -15.00 20.95 20.09
N ILE A 593 -14.25 21.76 20.84
CA ILE A 593 -13.98 21.56 22.26
C ILE A 593 -14.37 22.83 23.00
N GLU A 594 -15.15 22.67 24.06
CA GLU A 594 -15.58 23.80 24.90
C GLU A 594 -14.37 24.45 25.58
N GLY A 595 -14.26 25.78 25.46
CA GLY A 595 -13.15 26.55 26.01
C GLY A 595 -11.89 26.60 25.15
N LEU A 596 -11.84 25.87 24.02
CA LEU A 596 -10.74 25.96 23.06
C LEU A 596 -11.10 26.97 21.95
N ASP A 597 -10.55 28.18 22.04
CA ASP A 597 -10.62 29.17 20.97
C ASP A 597 -9.37 29.17 20.09
N ASP A 598 -9.44 29.83 18.94
CA ASP A 598 -8.32 29.91 17.98
C ASP A 598 -7.05 30.48 18.63
N ALA A 599 -7.20 31.39 19.60
CA ALA A 599 -6.08 32.00 20.32
C ALA A 599 -5.38 31.01 21.26
N ALA A 600 -6.14 30.20 22.01
CA ALA A 600 -5.60 29.15 22.85
C ALA A 600 -4.90 28.06 22.02
N LEU A 601 -5.48 27.68 20.87
CA LEU A 601 -4.88 26.71 19.97
C LEU A 601 -3.55 27.23 19.39
N GLU A 602 -3.50 28.51 18.95
CA GLU A 602 -2.27 29.11 18.45
C GLU A 602 -1.14 29.13 19.51
N VAL A 603 -1.48 29.37 20.77
CA VAL A 603 -0.49 29.30 21.87
C VAL A 603 0.02 27.87 22.07
N ILE A 604 -0.86 26.87 22.01
CA ILE A 604 -0.48 25.46 22.13
C ILE A 604 0.43 25.06 20.96
N ASP A 605 0.05 25.43 19.72
CA ASP A 605 0.82 25.12 18.52
C ASP A 605 2.21 25.75 18.57
N ARG A 606 2.33 27.03 18.95
CA ARG A 606 3.65 27.68 19.11
C ARG A 606 4.52 27.02 20.17
N LYS A 607 3.94 26.56 21.29
CA LYS A 607 4.68 25.81 22.32
C LYS A 607 5.22 24.50 21.74
N VAL A 608 4.47 23.83 20.88
CA VAL A 608 4.90 22.59 20.23
C VAL A 608 5.90 22.85 19.11
N GLU A 609 5.74 23.88 18.29
CA GLU A 609 6.74 24.29 17.27
C GLU A 609 8.10 24.61 17.91
N LEU A 610 8.09 25.27 19.08
CA LEU A 610 9.30 25.49 19.87
C LEU A 610 9.90 24.18 20.37
N LEU A 611 9.07 23.24 20.84
CA LEU A 611 9.51 21.92 21.26
C LEU A 611 10.09 21.11 20.10
N GLU A 612 9.46 21.13 18.92
CA GLU A 612 9.94 20.51 17.69
C GLU A 612 11.34 21.02 17.34
N SER A 613 11.50 22.34 17.30
CA SER A 613 12.79 22.99 17.02
C SER A 613 13.85 22.64 18.07
N TYR A 614 13.48 22.66 19.36
CA TYR A 614 14.38 22.26 20.45
C TYR A 614 14.77 20.79 20.35
N GLN A 615 13.82 19.92 20.03
CA GLN A 615 14.01 18.48 19.96
C GLN A 615 14.91 18.09 18.78
N GLU A 616 14.74 18.70 17.61
CA GLU A 616 15.61 18.50 16.45
C GLU A 616 17.07 18.85 16.79
N LEU A 617 17.30 19.97 17.47
CA LEU A 617 18.63 20.36 17.92
C LEU A 617 19.15 19.44 19.03
N TYR A 618 18.29 19.02 19.95
CA TYR A 618 18.64 18.12 21.04
C TYR A 618 19.06 16.74 20.53
N GLN A 619 18.43 16.23 19.47
CA GLN A 619 18.75 14.91 18.90
C GLN A 619 20.13 14.87 18.22
N LYS A 620 20.66 16.00 17.74
CA LYS A 620 21.97 16.06 17.08
C LYS A 620 23.09 15.54 17.98
N GLY A 621 23.83 14.56 17.46
CA GLY A 621 24.95 13.91 18.15
C GLY A 621 24.58 13.04 19.34
N ARG A 622 23.27 12.80 19.59
CA ARG A 622 22.80 11.96 20.69
C ARG A 622 22.24 10.63 20.14
N PRO A 623 22.72 9.48 20.63
CA PRO A 623 22.24 8.18 20.17
C PRO A 623 20.77 7.99 20.55
N LYS A 624 19.97 7.51 19.60
CA LYS A 624 18.56 7.18 19.85
C LYS A 624 18.45 5.78 20.45
N PRO A 625 17.64 5.57 21.49
CA PRO A 625 17.45 4.25 22.08
C PRO A 625 16.98 3.22 21.04
N ILE A 626 17.49 2.00 21.14
CA ILE A 626 17.10 0.87 20.27
C ILE A 626 16.49 -0.26 21.09
N ASP A 627 15.70 -1.10 20.43
CA ASP A 627 15.05 -2.25 21.05
C ASP A 627 15.44 -3.57 20.37
N ARG A 628 14.84 -4.66 20.85
CA ARG A 628 15.08 -6.01 20.35
C ARG A 628 14.66 -6.18 18.89
N GLU A 629 13.64 -5.48 18.42
CA GLU A 629 13.18 -5.60 17.03
C GLU A 629 14.20 -4.98 16.10
N ILE A 630 14.72 -3.80 16.43
CA ILE A 630 15.78 -3.13 15.67
C ILE A 630 17.04 -4.00 15.58
N LEU A 631 17.41 -4.67 16.67
CA LEU A 631 18.52 -5.63 16.67
C LEU A 631 18.29 -6.87 15.78
N ARG A 632 17.03 -7.27 15.60
CA ARG A 632 16.68 -8.40 14.72
C ARG A 632 16.67 -7.96 13.26
N ASP A 633 16.09 -6.79 13.00
CA ASP A 633 15.93 -6.22 11.67
C ASP A 633 17.29 -5.82 11.06
N SER A 634 18.29 -5.51 11.90
CA SER A 634 19.67 -5.27 11.45
C SER A 634 20.32 -6.48 10.78
N GLY A 635 19.81 -7.71 10.99
CA GLY A 635 20.39 -8.95 10.45
C GLY A 635 21.81 -9.29 10.94
N SER A 636 22.40 -8.43 11.76
CA SER A 636 23.75 -8.56 12.30
C SER A 636 23.80 -9.34 13.61
N VAL A 637 22.66 -9.45 14.32
CA VAL A 637 22.50 -10.27 15.53
C VAL A 637 21.70 -11.53 15.19
N SER A 638 22.35 -12.69 15.18
CA SER A 638 21.68 -13.97 14.95
C SER A 638 20.75 -14.37 16.11
N ASP A 639 19.74 -15.20 15.84
CA ASP A 639 18.79 -15.74 16.83
C ASP A 639 19.44 -16.38 18.07
N THR A 640 20.65 -16.92 17.95
CA THR A 640 21.37 -17.51 19.09
C THR A 640 21.96 -16.48 20.05
N PHE A 641 22.21 -15.25 19.57
CA PHE A 641 22.83 -14.17 20.33
C PHE A 641 21.84 -13.06 20.70
N ILE A 642 20.67 -13.00 20.05
CA ILE A 642 19.68 -11.93 20.25
C ILE A 642 19.27 -11.80 21.73
N ASP A 643 19.09 -12.91 22.44
CA ASP A 643 18.74 -12.89 23.87
C ASP A 643 19.85 -12.30 24.75
N THR A 644 21.10 -12.64 24.45
CA THR A 644 22.27 -12.15 25.20
C THR A 644 22.57 -10.67 24.91
N VAL A 645 22.38 -10.24 23.67
CA VAL A 645 22.62 -8.85 23.25
C VAL A 645 21.46 -7.96 23.74
N ASP A 646 20.20 -8.41 23.68
CA ASP A 646 19.04 -7.71 24.24
C ASP A 646 19.15 -7.53 25.76
N ALA A 647 19.59 -8.58 26.48
CA ALA A 647 19.86 -8.46 27.91
C ALA A 647 20.93 -7.39 28.20
N LYS A 648 22.00 -7.35 27.39
CA LYS A 648 23.06 -6.35 27.54
C LYS A 648 22.60 -4.93 27.20
N LEU A 649 21.78 -4.79 26.16
CA LEU A 649 21.18 -3.53 25.76
C LEU A 649 20.28 -2.96 26.86
N LYS A 650 19.49 -3.81 27.54
CA LYS A 650 18.67 -3.42 28.70
C LYS A 650 19.51 -2.93 29.88
N GLU A 651 20.66 -3.54 30.15
CA GLU A 651 21.60 -3.04 31.18
C GLU A 651 22.15 -1.65 30.85
N LEU A 652 22.25 -1.33 29.56
CA LEU A 652 22.81 -0.09 29.04
C LEU A 652 21.75 0.98 28.76
N ASP A 653 20.55 0.80 29.30
CA ASP A 653 19.41 1.72 29.14
C ASP A 653 19.07 1.97 27.66
N HIS A 654 19.08 0.89 26.87
CA HIS A 654 18.74 0.90 25.45
C HIS A 654 19.67 1.76 24.55
N ASN A 655 20.84 2.16 25.06
CA ASN A 655 21.75 3.04 24.34
C ASN A 655 22.64 2.28 23.32
N PRO A 656 22.53 2.55 22.00
CA PRO A 656 23.28 1.83 20.97
C PRO A 656 24.79 2.13 20.99
N GLU A 657 25.21 3.35 21.30
CA GLU A 657 26.63 3.73 21.35
C GLU A 657 27.35 2.92 22.45
N ARG A 658 26.74 2.87 23.64
CA ARG A 658 27.24 2.04 24.75
C ARG A 658 27.20 0.56 24.45
N LEU A 659 26.20 0.09 23.70
CA LEU A 659 26.12 -1.31 23.28
C LEU A 659 27.30 -1.67 22.38
N ILE A 660 27.59 -0.85 21.37
CA ILE A 660 28.74 -1.07 20.47
C ILE A 660 30.05 -1.08 21.26
N ASP A 661 30.23 -0.16 22.22
CA ASP A 661 31.41 -0.14 23.08
C ASP A 661 31.54 -1.39 23.96
N ALA A 662 30.44 -1.86 24.56
CA ALA A 662 30.42 -3.07 25.38
C ALA A 662 30.70 -4.34 24.54
N LEU A 663 30.17 -4.40 23.31
CA LEU A 663 30.46 -5.49 22.37
C LEU A 663 31.94 -5.48 21.94
N ARG A 664 32.52 -4.31 21.70
CA ARG A 664 33.96 -4.15 21.38
C ARG A 664 34.86 -4.50 22.56
N ALA A 665 34.43 -4.18 23.78
CA ALA A 665 35.11 -4.54 25.03
C ALA A 665 35.04 -6.05 25.34
N GLY A 666 34.24 -6.82 24.58
CA GLY A 666 34.12 -8.27 24.73
C GLY A 666 33.22 -8.70 25.88
N GLU A 667 32.31 -7.84 26.34
CA GLU A 667 31.38 -8.14 27.43
C GLU A 667 30.33 -9.21 27.03
N VAL A 668 30.10 -9.42 25.73
CA VAL A 668 29.37 -10.57 25.19
C VAL A 668 30.36 -11.56 24.57
N SER A 669 30.49 -12.74 25.18
CA SER A 669 31.48 -13.74 24.78
C SER A 669 31.24 -14.26 23.36
N ARG A 670 32.31 -14.36 22.56
CA ARG A 670 32.32 -14.94 21.20
C ARG A 670 31.49 -14.17 20.15
N PHE A 671 31.11 -12.93 20.41
CA PHE A 671 30.48 -12.09 19.40
C PHE A 671 31.50 -11.65 18.32
N ASN A 672 31.14 -11.79 17.04
CA ASN A 672 32.06 -11.58 15.92
C ASN A 672 32.32 -10.08 15.68
N LYS A 673 33.59 -9.67 15.54
CA LYS A 673 33.98 -8.29 15.24
C LYS A 673 33.36 -7.73 13.96
N SER A 674 33.30 -8.53 12.88
CA SER A 674 32.66 -8.14 11.61
C SER A 674 31.17 -7.82 11.81
N LYS A 675 30.49 -8.57 12.70
CA LYS A 675 29.08 -8.35 13.01
C LYS A 675 28.82 -7.12 13.86
N ILE A 676 29.81 -6.68 14.65
CA ILE A 676 29.75 -5.40 15.38
C ILE A 676 29.82 -4.23 14.39
N GLU A 677 30.70 -4.31 13.39
CA GLU A 677 30.83 -3.29 12.34
C GLU A 677 29.55 -3.21 11.50
N GLU A 678 29.01 -4.35 11.06
CA GLU A 678 27.71 -4.40 10.34
C GLU A 678 26.55 -3.82 11.18
N LEU A 679 26.51 -4.10 12.50
CA LEU A 679 25.51 -3.52 13.38
C LEU A 679 25.69 -2.00 13.50
N GLN A 680 26.92 -1.53 13.63
CA GLN A 680 27.20 -0.10 13.75
C GLN A 680 26.85 0.66 12.45
N GLU A 681 27.19 0.10 11.29
CA GLU A 681 26.86 0.66 9.99
C GLU A 681 25.34 0.76 9.82
N TYR A 682 24.60 -0.32 10.11
CA TYR A 682 23.14 -0.32 10.11
C TYR A 682 22.54 0.78 11.00
N LEU A 683 23.10 0.95 12.21
CA LEU A 683 22.63 1.95 13.16
C LEU A 683 22.91 3.40 12.70
N PHE A 684 23.98 3.65 11.95
CA PHE A 684 24.21 4.95 11.30
C PHE A 684 23.27 5.16 10.11
N GLU A 685 23.13 4.17 9.22
CA GLU A 685 22.24 4.26 8.06
C GLU A 685 20.79 4.56 8.44
N HIS A 686 20.33 4.01 9.58
CA HIS A 686 18.96 4.18 10.08
C HIS A 686 18.81 5.29 11.13
N ASN A 687 19.83 6.16 11.29
CA ASN A 687 19.82 7.33 12.20
C ASN A 687 19.64 7.02 13.70
N TYR A 688 20.05 5.83 14.15
CA TYR A 688 20.13 5.49 15.58
C TYR A 688 21.44 5.98 16.21
N LEU A 689 22.49 6.11 15.40
CA LEU A 689 23.74 6.80 15.72
C LEU A 689 23.89 8.03 14.84
N ASP A 690 24.51 9.08 15.37
CA ASP A 690 24.78 10.34 14.69
C ASP A 690 26.26 10.70 14.87
N GLU A 691 26.91 11.12 13.78
CA GLU A 691 28.31 11.56 13.77
C GLU A 691 28.49 13.02 14.19
N ASN A 692 27.39 13.79 14.26
CA ASN A 692 27.42 15.19 14.63
C ASN A 692 27.88 15.42 16.09
N GLU A 693 28.52 16.56 16.36
CA GLU A 693 28.87 16.95 17.72
C GLU A 693 27.63 17.30 18.56
N ARG A 694 27.65 16.89 19.84
CA ARG A 694 26.57 17.18 20.79
C ARG A 694 26.55 18.66 21.13
N LEU A 695 25.43 19.33 20.85
CA LEU A 695 25.20 20.71 21.29
C LEU A 695 25.07 20.79 22.82
N SER A 696 25.73 21.80 23.41
CA SER A 696 25.62 22.16 24.82
C SER A 696 24.28 22.84 25.12
N SER A 697 23.89 22.91 26.39
CA SER A 697 22.63 23.55 26.81
C SER A 697 22.55 25.04 26.45
N GLU A 698 23.69 25.73 26.44
CA GLU A 698 23.78 27.15 26.05
C GLU A 698 23.59 27.32 24.54
N GLU A 699 24.22 26.47 23.73
CA GLU A 699 24.06 26.47 22.27
C GLU A 699 22.64 26.11 21.83
N LEU A 700 22.02 25.13 22.50
CA LEU A 700 20.62 24.78 22.27
C LEU A 700 19.72 26.00 22.50
N THR A 701 19.89 26.69 23.63
CA THR A 701 19.07 27.85 24.00
C THR A 701 19.25 29.01 23.02
N ILE A 702 20.49 29.26 22.56
CA ILE A 702 20.81 30.31 21.58
C ILE A 702 20.23 30.01 20.20
N GLN A 703 20.21 28.74 19.78
CA GLN A 703 19.71 28.35 18.46
C GLN A 703 18.19 28.16 18.40
N THR A 704 17.53 27.92 19.53
CA THR A 704 16.04 27.89 19.61
C THR A 704 15.40 29.27 19.77
N HIS A 705 16.16 30.30 20.16
CA HIS A 705 15.70 31.68 20.26
C HIS A 705 15.83 32.42 18.94
#